data_AF-A0A533XSQ5-F1
#
_entry.id   AF-A0A533XSQ5-F1
#
_cell.length_a   1.000
_cell.length_b   1.000
_cell.length_c   1.000
_cell.angle_alpha   90.00
_cell.angle_beta   90.00
_cell.angle_gamma   90.00
#
_symmetry.space_group_name_H-M   'P 1'
#
loop_
_entity.id
_entity.type
_entity.pdbx_description
1 polymer ?
#
loop_
_entity_poly.entity_id
_entity_poly.type
_entity_poly.pdbx_seq_one_letter_code
_entity_poly.pdbx_strand_id
1 'polypeptide(L)'
;MPSEPIGAPLSITAIFTRGISAGSCTLSAKRTKFRGRWGATSLWAGTASPWRLTMANEELINRPLIKAWLSWGLVWLMVFPLFGVLVSTKFHNPEFLGGTSWLTFGRLRPVHVNGVIFGAFSTNFLGLLYYYVPRLCGVRMHKEEWGWWLLWLWNAFLFFGSISFMMGYNSGLEAGEYEWPLNILRFVALGLVTVQVLGTIWLRKERRFYVAMWYTAAALIWTLMNLILGGVVLPYAEQVTGVNSAALHGLFIHYIVGLWLTPAGLAVIYYFLPPSSKNPLHSHRLSLLGFWSLAFFYPFVGIHHYLYSPIPHWPQAIAIVTSMLLIIPVCWGPVLGGLDSDSYAAKFLLLGAVYYLIGCFQGSTEALMRLQQLTHFNDFVIAHSHLTVFGAMVIWTVGGLYYVWPRVTGRQLWSSRLASWHMWLTITGFSVMAIGLIAQGFIQGSMLEYGANFVDTVKEMQPWWVTRTLAGATMDIAILLLVINCYRTVREGVPLDKEVSGASRSEDESLRAVPKQGWLENPSTVMLAAGVSFFFLAVVVQGIIPFLSPGTRVTTVDDVVTKKQVQVAEYTPLELRGRRVYIREGCWYCHSQYIRPVTGETLRWGPVSQTGEYAYDRPHLFSTRRIGPDLTRVGRKYEDGWHVAHHWEPRNVVPDSIMPRFPWLFQPAKGDAPPQLNEDGKALVAYIQRLGTSIGDWREDFAPTRISAGMALNPSPEMKDEMLAFGKSVYERRCIGCHGAKGDGNGPSAGFLNPRPRDFTRGIFKFRSTPAKDSLPTDADLFITVTHGLWGTAMPTWEEISGRERAAVIQYIKVFSERWQKEPVGQPIVILPETPVTQASVQNGKTIFHGKAICFMCHGADGKGDGILAAGLKDVWGRPDRSANFTLPAGEHGGVKLGHDGEHIFKTIMTGVGGTPMPPFQGQLKPE
;
A
#
# COMPACT_ATOMS: atom_id res chain seq x y z
N MET A 1 -20.80 49.69 -7.85
CA MET A 1 -20.62 50.44 -9.11
C MET A 1 -19.52 49.76 -9.92
N PRO A 2 -19.71 49.67 -11.24
CA PRO A 2 -19.37 48.51 -12.08
C PRO A 2 -18.04 48.77 -12.84
N SER A 3 -17.43 47.93 -13.68
CA SER A 3 -17.74 46.71 -14.45
C SER A 3 -16.42 46.26 -15.08
N GLU A 4 -16.13 44.95 -15.16
CA GLU A 4 -15.69 44.31 -16.42
C GLU A 4 -15.71 42.77 -16.30
N PRO A 5 -16.27 42.04 -17.29
CA PRO A 5 -16.49 40.60 -17.21
C PRO A 5 -15.40 39.78 -17.92
N ILE A 6 -15.21 38.58 -17.38
CA ILE A 6 -14.35 37.50 -17.86
C ILE A 6 -15.00 36.81 -19.07
N GLY A 7 -14.20 36.58 -20.13
CA GLY A 7 -14.60 35.90 -21.35
C GLY A 7 -14.80 34.39 -21.18
N ALA A 8 -15.69 33.85 -22.00
CA ALA A 8 -15.94 32.42 -22.22
C ALA A 8 -15.52 32.03 -23.67
N PRO A 9 -15.65 30.76 -24.10
CA PRO A 9 -14.54 29.84 -24.35
C PRO A 9 -14.30 29.59 -25.86
N LEU A 10 -13.08 29.18 -26.24
CA LEU A 10 -12.80 28.76 -27.62
C LEU A 10 -12.56 27.26 -27.73
N SER A 11 -13.42 26.66 -28.54
CA SER A 11 -13.52 25.26 -28.93
C SER A 11 -12.32 24.79 -29.74
N ILE A 12 -11.86 23.59 -29.43
CA ILE A 12 -11.07 22.71 -30.29
C ILE A 12 -11.93 22.35 -31.51
N THR A 13 -11.41 22.52 -32.73
CA THR A 13 -11.58 21.65 -33.93
C THR A 13 -11.17 22.46 -35.16
N ALA A 14 -10.02 22.12 -35.75
CA ALA A 14 -9.66 22.21 -37.18
C ALA A 14 -8.15 22.39 -37.29
N ILE A 15 -7.48 21.39 -37.86
CA ILE A 15 -6.44 21.47 -38.90
C ILE A 15 -5.82 20.05 -38.98
N PHE A 16 -6.56 19.16 -39.63
CA PHE A 16 -6.02 18.02 -40.35
C PHE A 16 -6.71 18.08 -41.71
N THR A 17 -5.98 18.52 -42.75
CA THR A 17 -6.08 18.12 -44.17
C THR A 17 -5.48 19.20 -45.07
N ARG A 18 -4.39 18.85 -45.75
CA ARG A 18 -3.78 19.37 -47.00
C ARG A 18 -2.27 19.20 -46.81
N GLY A 19 -1.53 18.42 -47.57
CA GLY A 19 -1.69 18.05 -48.97
C GLY A 19 -0.30 18.25 -49.60
N ILE A 20 0.25 17.18 -50.16
CA ILE A 20 1.59 17.01 -50.70
C ILE A 20 1.90 18.00 -51.85
N SER A 21 3.10 18.59 -51.89
CA SER A 21 3.87 18.78 -53.13
C SER A 21 5.37 19.03 -52.87
N ALA A 22 6.18 18.56 -53.81
CA ALA A 22 7.64 18.48 -53.78
C ALA A 22 8.32 19.83 -54.07
N GLY A 23 9.49 20.04 -53.45
CA GLY A 23 10.41 21.15 -53.75
C GLY A 23 11.81 20.85 -53.23
N SER A 24 12.67 20.37 -54.14
CA SER A 24 14.09 20.15 -53.96
C SER A 24 14.84 21.45 -53.61
N CYS A 25 15.65 21.45 -52.55
CA CYS A 25 16.69 22.46 -52.36
C CYS A 25 17.94 21.84 -51.70
N THR A 26 18.96 21.65 -52.53
CA THR A 26 20.34 21.34 -52.16
C THR A 26 21.02 22.58 -51.59
N LEU A 27 21.66 22.49 -50.42
CA LEU A 27 22.65 23.47 -49.98
C LEU A 27 23.86 22.81 -49.31
N SER A 28 24.99 23.06 -49.97
CA SER A 28 26.36 22.65 -49.68
C SER A 28 26.93 23.42 -48.48
N ALA A 29 27.57 22.71 -47.54
CA ALA A 29 28.37 23.32 -46.47
C ALA A 29 29.86 23.03 -46.71
N LYS A 30 30.59 24.09 -47.07
CA LYS A 30 32.04 24.13 -47.35
C LYS A 30 32.86 23.78 -46.11
N ARG A 31 33.79 22.83 -46.27
CA ARG A 31 34.97 22.61 -45.41
C ARG A 31 36.01 23.70 -45.65
N THR A 32 36.39 24.45 -44.63
CA THR A 32 37.59 25.29 -44.63
C THR A 32 38.78 24.52 -44.01
N LYS A 33 39.79 24.27 -44.85
CA LYS A 33 41.12 23.75 -44.48
C LYS A 33 41.99 24.92 -44.01
N PHE A 34 42.46 24.90 -42.77
CA PHE A 34 43.64 25.67 -42.37
C PHE A 34 44.88 24.78 -42.44
N ARG A 35 45.87 25.23 -43.20
CA ARG A 35 47.10 24.51 -43.54
C ARG A 35 48.23 25.21 -42.78
N GLY A 36 48.72 24.60 -41.70
CA GLY A 36 49.92 25.02 -40.97
C GLY A 36 51.07 24.06 -41.25
N ARG A 37 52.19 24.60 -41.73
CA ARG A 37 53.35 23.90 -42.27
C ARG A 37 54.48 23.91 -41.23
N TRP A 38 54.84 22.76 -40.69
CA TRP A 38 56.15 22.52 -40.07
C TRP A 38 56.57 21.09 -40.38
N GLY A 39 57.73 20.93 -41.03
CA GLY A 39 58.39 19.65 -41.22
C GLY A 39 59.56 19.54 -40.25
N ALA A 40 59.80 18.33 -39.74
CA ALA A 40 61.12 17.87 -39.33
C ALA A 40 61.11 16.32 -39.24
N THR A 41 61.87 15.72 -40.16
CA THR A 41 62.73 14.52 -40.07
C THR A 41 62.54 13.47 -38.96
N SER A 42 62.57 12.24 -39.47
CA SER A 42 62.90 10.94 -38.84
C SER A 42 63.82 10.96 -37.61
N LEU A 43 63.53 10.07 -36.65
CA LEU A 43 64.45 9.10 -36.04
C LEU A 43 63.65 8.23 -35.05
N TRP A 44 64.13 7.00 -34.81
CA TRP A 44 63.59 5.94 -33.93
C TRP A 44 62.71 4.88 -34.62
N ALA A 45 63.42 3.99 -35.31
CA ALA A 45 63.04 2.60 -35.44
C ALA A 45 63.17 1.87 -34.08
N GLY A 46 62.23 0.97 -33.82
CA GLY A 46 62.41 -0.18 -32.93
C GLY A 46 62.08 0.04 -31.45
N THR A 47 60.90 -0.39 -31.02
CA THR A 47 60.71 -1.37 -29.93
C THR A 47 59.22 -1.67 -29.74
N ALA A 48 58.90 -2.98 -29.74
CA ALA A 48 57.72 -3.66 -29.20
C ALA A 48 56.34 -2.98 -29.30
N SER A 49 55.47 -3.63 -30.08
CA SER A 49 54.08 -3.28 -30.33
C SER A 49 53.16 -3.15 -29.09
N PRO A 50 52.15 -2.25 -29.09
CA PRO A 50 51.17 -2.10 -28.00
C PRO A 50 50.05 -3.17 -27.91
N TRP A 51 50.09 -4.24 -28.70
CA TRP A 51 48.96 -5.17 -28.86
C TRP A 51 48.65 -6.09 -27.64
N ARG A 52 49.20 -5.85 -26.45
CA ARG A 52 48.97 -6.70 -25.25
C ARG A 52 47.82 -6.26 -24.33
N LEU A 53 47.20 -5.11 -24.54
CA LEU A 53 46.15 -4.61 -23.64
C LEU A 53 44.72 -5.09 -23.98
N THR A 54 44.49 -5.64 -25.17
CA THR A 54 43.17 -6.16 -25.58
C THR A 54 42.92 -7.59 -25.14
N MET A 55 43.95 -8.43 -25.01
CA MET A 55 43.82 -9.79 -24.45
C MET A 55 43.71 -9.81 -22.92
N ALA A 56 44.25 -8.79 -22.25
CA ALA A 56 44.25 -8.71 -20.78
C ALA A 56 42.86 -8.60 -20.15
N ASN A 57 41.83 -8.13 -20.87
CA ASN A 57 40.47 -7.97 -20.32
C ASN A 57 39.57 -9.21 -20.45
N GLU A 58 39.84 -10.10 -21.39
CA GLU A 58 39.06 -11.35 -21.54
C GLU A 58 39.47 -12.41 -20.50
N GLU A 59 40.72 -12.39 -20.05
CA GLU A 59 41.24 -13.29 -19.01
C GLU A 59 40.79 -12.92 -17.59
N LEU A 60 40.19 -11.74 -17.38
CA LEU A 60 39.80 -11.25 -16.05
C LEU A 60 38.44 -11.76 -15.57
N ILE A 61 37.64 -12.39 -16.44
CA ILE A 61 36.26 -12.78 -16.11
C ILE A 61 35.97 -14.26 -16.33
N ASN A 62 35.23 -14.86 -15.39
CA ASN A 62 34.71 -16.21 -15.53
C ASN A 62 33.37 -16.21 -16.28
N ARG A 63 33.43 -16.45 -17.58
CA ARG A 63 32.24 -16.50 -18.47
C ARG A 63 31.21 -17.55 -18.02
N PRO A 64 31.56 -18.81 -17.68
CA PRO A 64 30.60 -19.79 -17.19
C PRO A 64 29.82 -19.33 -15.97
N LEU A 65 30.50 -18.73 -14.98
CA LEU A 65 29.85 -18.26 -13.75
C LEU A 65 28.88 -17.11 -14.04
N ILE A 66 29.30 -16.11 -14.81
CA ILE A 66 28.44 -14.97 -15.20
C ILE A 66 27.20 -15.48 -15.95
N LYS A 67 27.40 -16.42 -16.89
CA LYS A 67 26.29 -17.04 -17.63
C LYS A 67 25.31 -17.72 -16.69
N ALA A 68 25.78 -18.47 -15.70
CA ALA A 68 24.93 -19.17 -14.74
C ALA A 68 24.08 -18.19 -13.91
N TRP A 69 24.68 -17.12 -13.38
CA TRP A 69 23.97 -16.06 -12.66
C TRP A 69 22.91 -15.37 -13.53
N LEU A 70 23.27 -14.97 -14.75
CA LEU A 70 22.32 -14.32 -15.67
C LEU A 70 21.22 -15.28 -16.15
N SER A 71 21.51 -16.57 -16.31
CA SER A 71 20.49 -17.58 -16.62
C SER A 71 19.44 -17.70 -15.51
N TRP A 72 19.87 -17.75 -14.24
CA TRP A 72 18.94 -17.71 -13.11
C TRP A 72 18.21 -16.37 -13.00
N GLY A 73 18.91 -15.27 -13.28
CA GLY A 73 18.31 -13.94 -13.39
C GLY A 73 17.17 -13.89 -14.43
N LEU A 74 17.33 -14.52 -15.59
CA LEU A 74 16.27 -14.64 -16.61
C LEU A 74 15.08 -15.49 -16.12
N VAL A 75 15.33 -16.57 -15.37
CA VAL A 75 14.27 -17.39 -14.78
C VAL A 75 13.44 -16.56 -13.80
N TRP A 76 14.08 -15.85 -12.86
CA TRP A 76 13.38 -15.03 -11.87
C TRP A 76 12.69 -13.80 -12.48
N LEU A 77 13.28 -13.23 -13.53
CA LEU A 77 12.68 -12.15 -14.31
C LEU A 77 11.38 -12.61 -15.00
N MET A 78 11.25 -13.91 -15.32
CA MET A 78 10.00 -14.47 -15.84
C MET A 78 9.01 -14.83 -14.73
N VAL A 79 9.46 -15.42 -13.62
CA VAL A 79 8.59 -16.01 -12.60
C VAL A 79 7.92 -14.96 -11.70
N PHE A 80 8.65 -13.96 -11.20
CA PHE A 80 8.11 -13.05 -10.18
C PHE A 80 7.15 -11.97 -10.70
N PRO A 81 7.34 -11.42 -11.92
CA PRO A 81 6.34 -10.56 -12.53
C PRO A 81 5.00 -11.25 -12.78
N LEU A 82 4.99 -12.55 -13.10
CA LEU A 82 3.74 -13.33 -13.26
C LEU A 82 2.89 -13.34 -11.98
N PHE A 83 3.52 -13.41 -10.80
CA PHE A 83 2.79 -13.26 -9.54
C PHE A 83 2.14 -11.88 -9.41
N GLY A 84 2.72 -10.83 -9.99
CA GLY A 84 2.11 -9.51 -10.09
C GLY A 84 0.81 -9.51 -10.90
N VAL A 85 0.80 -10.19 -12.06
CA VAL A 85 -0.43 -10.38 -12.86
C VAL A 85 -1.46 -11.21 -12.10
N LEU A 86 -1.07 -12.32 -11.46
CA LEU A 86 -1.97 -13.16 -10.67
C LEU A 86 -2.63 -12.39 -9.51
N VAL A 87 -1.84 -11.59 -8.80
CA VAL A 87 -2.29 -10.73 -7.70
C VAL A 87 -3.17 -9.60 -8.23
N SER A 88 -2.87 -9.06 -9.41
CA SER A 88 -3.68 -8.02 -10.05
C SER A 88 -5.06 -8.53 -10.49
N THR A 89 -5.14 -9.75 -11.02
CA THR A 89 -6.40 -10.39 -11.41
C THR A 89 -7.39 -10.48 -10.25
N LYS A 90 -6.89 -10.64 -9.02
CA LYS A 90 -7.75 -10.75 -7.83
C LYS A 90 -8.54 -9.50 -7.50
N PHE A 91 -8.18 -8.32 -8.01
CA PHE A 91 -8.93 -7.09 -7.73
C PHE A 91 -10.22 -6.95 -8.56
N HIS A 92 -10.27 -7.55 -9.74
CA HIS A 92 -11.49 -7.61 -10.56
C HIS A 92 -12.16 -8.99 -10.51
N ASN A 93 -11.44 -10.03 -10.10
CA ASN A 93 -11.97 -11.37 -9.85
C ASN A 93 -11.47 -11.94 -8.50
N PRO A 94 -12.08 -11.54 -7.36
CA PRO A 94 -11.62 -11.92 -6.01
C PRO A 94 -11.64 -13.43 -5.73
N GLU A 95 -12.53 -14.17 -6.39
CA GLU A 95 -12.66 -15.62 -6.22
C GLU A 95 -11.62 -16.42 -7.00
N PHE A 96 -10.90 -15.79 -7.93
CA PHE A 96 -9.84 -16.43 -8.70
C PHE A 96 -8.78 -17.04 -7.77
N LEU A 97 -8.69 -18.38 -7.72
CA LEU A 97 -7.82 -19.15 -6.82
C LEU A 97 -8.07 -18.87 -5.31
N GLY A 98 -9.27 -18.43 -4.92
CA GLY A 98 -9.61 -18.05 -3.55
C GLY A 98 -10.00 -19.20 -2.62
N GLY A 99 -10.08 -20.44 -3.13
CA GLY A 99 -10.40 -21.62 -2.31
C GLY A 99 -9.24 -22.14 -1.44
N THR A 100 -8.01 -21.70 -1.71
CA THR A 100 -6.80 -22.22 -1.07
C THR A 100 -6.05 -21.09 -0.40
N SER A 101 -5.64 -21.29 0.86
CA SER A 101 -4.97 -20.26 1.66
C SER A 101 -3.69 -19.74 1.01
N TRP A 102 -2.91 -20.63 0.38
CA TRP A 102 -1.61 -20.34 -0.23
C TRP A 102 -1.66 -19.39 -1.43
N LEU A 103 -2.81 -19.32 -2.09
CA LEU A 103 -2.99 -18.56 -3.33
C LEU A 103 -3.80 -17.29 -3.10
N THR A 104 -3.99 -16.86 -1.85
CA THR A 104 -4.68 -15.60 -1.52
C THR A 104 -3.83 -14.38 -1.87
N PHE A 105 -4.49 -13.23 -2.04
CA PHE A 105 -3.81 -11.95 -2.29
C PHE A 105 -2.73 -11.65 -1.24
N GLY A 106 -3.08 -11.77 0.05
CA GLY A 106 -2.19 -11.40 1.15
C GLY A 106 -0.91 -12.24 1.23
N ARG A 107 -0.96 -13.50 0.78
CA ARG A 107 0.21 -14.39 0.76
C ARG A 107 1.02 -14.30 -0.53
N LEU A 108 0.38 -13.99 -1.66
CA LEU A 108 1.06 -13.85 -2.96
C LEU A 108 1.70 -12.47 -3.18
N ARG A 109 1.16 -11.41 -2.57
CA ARG A 109 1.75 -10.06 -2.66
C ARG A 109 3.24 -10.03 -2.24
N PRO A 110 3.65 -10.55 -1.06
CA PRO A 110 5.06 -10.54 -0.69
C PRO A 110 5.95 -11.39 -1.60
N VAL A 111 5.41 -12.46 -2.22
CA VAL A 111 6.12 -13.24 -3.25
C VAL A 111 6.45 -12.37 -4.46
N HIS A 112 5.48 -11.59 -4.94
CA HIS A 112 5.70 -10.65 -6.04
C HIS A 112 6.70 -9.54 -5.66
N VAL A 113 6.48 -8.85 -4.54
CA VAL A 113 7.29 -7.70 -4.13
C VAL A 113 8.75 -8.10 -3.87
N ASN A 114 8.97 -9.07 -2.97
CA ASN A 114 10.32 -9.53 -2.64
C ASN A 114 10.97 -10.27 -3.82
N GLY A 115 10.17 -10.99 -4.60
CA GLY A 115 10.64 -11.70 -5.79
C GLY A 115 11.12 -10.75 -6.89
N VAL A 116 10.46 -9.61 -7.11
CA VAL A 116 10.94 -8.62 -8.08
C VAL A 116 12.20 -7.91 -7.56
N ILE A 117 12.23 -7.53 -6.29
CA ILE A 117 13.38 -6.83 -5.67
C ILE A 117 14.62 -7.74 -5.65
N PHE A 118 14.54 -8.91 -5.02
CA PHE A 118 15.68 -9.80 -4.79
C PHE A 118 15.87 -10.84 -5.89
N GLY A 119 14.79 -11.29 -6.53
CA GLY A 119 14.85 -12.24 -7.64
C GLY A 119 15.17 -11.56 -8.95
N ALA A 120 14.21 -10.81 -9.51
CA ALA A 120 14.31 -10.24 -10.84
C ALA A 120 15.44 -9.21 -10.96
N PHE A 121 15.47 -8.18 -10.11
CA PHE A 121 16.53 -7.17 -10.18
C PHE A 121 17.85 -7.68 -9.61
N SER A 122 17.87 -8.08 -8.33
CA SER A 122 19.14 -8.31 -7.62
C SER A 122 19.94 -9.48 -8.19
N THR A 123 19.31 -10.57 -8.61
CA THR A 123 20.03 -11.69 -9.25
C THR A 123 20.71 -11.26 -10.55
N ASN A 124 20.02 -10.46 -11.38
CA ASN A 124 20.62 -9.93 -12.61
C ASN A 124 21.74 -8.93 -12.30
N PHE A 125 21.56 -8.05 -11.31
CA PHE A 125 22.61 -7.15 -10.85
C PHE A 125 23.85 -7.91 -10.37
N LEU A 126 23.69 -8.94 -9.54
CA LEU A 126 24.79 -9.79 -9.06
C LEU A 126 25.52 -10.48 -10.22
N GLY A 127 24.80 -10.99 -11.22
CA GLY A 127 25.41 -11.54 -12.43
C GLY A 127 26.20 -10.51 -13.24
N LEU A 128 25.66 -9.30 -13.42
CA LEU A 128 26.35 -8.20 -14.09
C LEU A 128 27.56 -7.69 -13.29
N LEU A 129 27.50 -7.75 -11.97
CA LEU A 129 28.58 -7.36 -11.06
C LEU A 129 29.84 -8.20 -11.28
N TYR A 130 29.71 -9.52 -11.44
CA TYR A 130 30.83 -10.40 -11.81
C TYR A 130 31.44 -10.08 -13.19
N TYR A 131 30.72 -9.34 -14.05
CA TYR A 131 31.24 -8.91 -15.35
C TYR A 131 32.04 -7.61 -15.26
N TYR A 132 31.53 -6.58 -14.59
CA TYR A 132 32.16 -5.25 -14.62
C TYR A 132 33.17 -5.00 -13.49
N VAL A 133 33.00 -5.61 -12.31
CA VAL A 133 33.90 -5.38 -11.17
C VAL A 133 35.35 -5.80 -11.49
N PRO A 134 35.61 -7.02 -12.00
CA PRO A 134 36.97 -7.43 -12.35
C PRO A 134 37.63 -6.53 -13.41
N ARG A 135 36.83 -6.05 -14.38
CA ARG A 135 37.30 -5.17 -15.45
C ARG A 135 37.65 -3.77 -14.94
N LEU A 136 36.87 -3.21 -14.03
CA LEU A 136 37.14 -1.90 -13.44
C LEU A 136 38.31 -1.94 -12.46
N CYS A 137 38.57 -3.08 -11.82
CA CYS A 137 39.70 -3.25 -10.90
C CYS A 137 41.00 -3.72 -11.59
N GLY A 138 40.92 -4.25 -12.81
CA GLY A 138 42.05 -4.81 -13.55
C GLY A 138 42.59 -6.12 -12.95
N VAL A 139 41.79 -6.81 -12.14
CA VAL A 139 42.12 -8.06 -11.46
C VAL A 139 40.92 -9.00 -11.46
N ARG A 140 41.15 -10.32 -11.39
CA ARG A 140 40.07 -11.30 -11.24
C ARG A 140 39.32 -11.09 -9.93
N MET A 141 38.06 -11.53 -9.91
CA MET A 141 37.24 -11.50 -8.70
C MET A 141 37.94 -12.25 -7.56
N HIS A 142 38.00 -11.64 -6.38
CA HIS A 142 38.56 -12.28 -5.20
C HIS A 142 37.73 -13.52 -4.80
N LYS A 143 38.40 -14.66 -4.60
CA LYS A 143 37.76 -15.94 -4.25
C LYS A 143 36.59 -16.28 -5.17
N GLU A 144 36.80 -16.14 -6.48
CA GLU A 144 35.78 -16.31 -7.52
C GLU A 144 35.02 -17.64 -7.42
N GLU A 145 35.66 -18.69 -6.92
CA GLU A 145 35.06 -20.00 -6.66
C GLU A 145 33.83 -19.94 -5.75
N TRP A 146 33.75 -18.97 -4.84
CA TRP A 146 32.57 -18.81 -3.98
C TRP A 146 31.31 -18.44 -4.75
N GLY A 147 31.46 -17.81 -5.93
CA GLY A 147 30.33 -17.40 -6.76
C GLY A 147 29.42 -18.56 -7.16
N TRP A 148 29.93 -19.79 -7.23
CA TRP A 148 29.14 -20.98 -7.58
C TRP A 148 28.20 -21.43 -6.46
N TRP A 149 28.69 -21.56 -5.23
CA TRP A 149 27.82 -21.95 -4.13
C TRP A 149 26.99 -20.77 -3.60
N LEU A 150 27.46 -19.52 -3.75
CA LEU A 150 26.66 -18.32 -3.49
C LEU A 150 25.44 -18.22 -4.41
N LEU A 151 25.58 -18.63 -5.68
CA LEU A 151 24.45 -18.73 -6.60
C LEU A 151 23.37 -19.69 -6.09
N TRP A 152 23.77 -20.88 -5.64
CA TRP A 152 22.83 -21.86 -5.08
C TRP A 152 22.22 -21.39 -3.77
N LEU A 153 23.02 -20.76 -2.90
CA LEU A 153 22.55 -20.16 -1.64
C LEU A 153 21.50 -19.08 -1.88
N TRP A 154 21.74 -18.21 -2.87
CA TRP A 154 20.82 -17.14 -3.27
C TRP A 154 19.52 -17.69 -3.86
N ASN A 155 19.61 -18.67 -4.76
CA ASN A 155 18.42 -19.31 -5.34
C ASN A 155 17.61 -20.10 -4.30
N ALA A 156 18.27 -20.77 -3.36
CA ALA A 156 17.61 -21.44 -2.24
C ALA A 156 16.85 -20.43 -1.37
N PHE A 157 17.47 -19.28 -1.06
CA PHE A 157 16.81 -18.18 -0.36
C PHE A 157 15.54 -17.72 -1.07
N LEU A 158 15.59 -17.44 -2.38
CA LEU A 158 14.43 -16.99 -3.14
C LEU A 158 13.33 -18.04 -3.20
N PHE A 159 13.69 -19.30 -3.43
CA PHE A 159 12.76 -20.41 -3.54
C PHE A 159 12.05 -20.71 -2.21
N PHE A 160 12.81 -20.98 -1.14
CA PHE A 160 12.25 -21.27 0.17
C PHE A 160 11.55 -20.04 0.76
N GLY A 161 12.05 -18.84 0.46
CA GLY A 161 11.38 -17.59 0.82
C GLY A 161 10.01 -17.43 0.19
N SER A 162 9.88 -17.73 -1.10
CA SER A 162 8.58 -17.69 -1.78
C SER A 162 7.60 -18.71 -1.19
N ILE A 163 8.06 -19.93 -0.90
CA ILE A 163 7.25 -20.98 -0.26
C ILE A 163 6.82 -20.56 1.14
N SER A 164 7.72 -19.95 1.92
CA SER A 164 7.46 -19.45 3.27
C SER A 164 6.27 -18.48 3.29
N PHE A 165 6.23 -17.52 2.36
CA PHE A 165 5.10 -16.59 2.23
C PHE A 165 3.79 -17.28 1.87
N MET A 166 3.82 -18.24 0.93
CA MET A 166 2.64 -19.02 0.55
C MET A 166 2.10 -19.84 1.74
N MET A 167 2.98 -20.35 2.61
CA MET A 167 2.60 -21.04 3.85
C MET A 167 2.04 -20.08 4.92
N GLY A 168 2.25 -18.77 4.77
CA GLY A 168 1.72 -17.72 5.65
C GLY A 168 2.72 -17.20 6.68
N TYR A 169 3.99 -17.61 6.62
CA TYR A 169 5.03 -17.03 7.47
C TYR A 169 5.36 -15.63 6.98
N ASN A 170 5.15 -14.63 7.84
CA ASN A 170 5.28 -13.22 7.52
C ASN A 170 5.57 -12.43 8.80
N SER A 171 6.64 -11.64 8.79
CA SER A 171 7.04 -10.80 9.94
C SER A 171 6.15 -9.57 10.16
N GLY A 172 5.31 -9.20 9.18
CA GLY A 172 4.43 -8.02 9.24
C GLY A 172 5.11 -6.69 8.91
N LEU A 173 6.33 -6.74 8.34
CA LEU A 173 7.08 -5.56 7.90
C LEU A 173 7.17 -5.54 6.37
N GLU A 174 6.72 -4.46 5.74
CA GLU A 174 6.76 -4.32 4.28
C GLU A 174 8.21 -4.32 3.77
N ALA A 175 8.47 -5.14 2.74
CA ALA A 175 9.80 -5.45 2.19
C ALA A 175 10.77 -6.14 3.18
N GLY A 176 10.31 -6.44 4.39
CA GLY A 176 11.02 -7.11 5.48
C GLY A 176 10.35 -8.40 5.92
N GLU A 177 9.47 -8.97 5.09
CA GLU A 177 8.54 -10.03 5.47
C GLU A 177 9.20 -11.37 5.83
N TYR A 178 10.42 -11.59 5.36
CA TYR A 178 11.13 -12.85 5.57
C TYR A 178 11.34 -13.15 7.07
N GLU A 179 11.17 -14.41 7.44
CA GLU A 179 11.49 -14.90 8.77
C GLU A 179 12.99 -14.99 9.02
N TRP A 180 13.38 -15.16 10.29
CA TRP A 180 14.78 -15.16 10.71
C TRP A 180 15.71 -16.13 9.95
N PRO A 181 15.34 -17.38 9.59
CA PRO A 181 16.27 -18.27 8.90
C PRO A 181 16.62 -17.75 7.51
N LEU A 182 15.61 -17.20 6.81
CA LEU A 182 15.74 -16.67 5.47
C LEU A 182 16.44 -15.30 5.48
N ASN A 183 16.24 -14.51 6.53
CA ASN A 183 17.00 -13.28 6.76
C ASN A 183 18.49 -13.55 6.95
N ILE A 184 18.85 -14.54 7.76
CA ILE A 184 20.25 -14.97 7.93
C ILE A 184 20.81 -15.44 6.59
N LEU A 185 20.07 -16.26 5.86
CA LEU A 185 20.52 -16.78 4.56
C LEU A 185 20.82 -15.66 3.56
N ARG A 186 19.89 -14.69 3.44
CA ARG A 186 20.07 -13.49 2.61
C ARG A 186 21.26 -12.64 3.08
N PHE A 187 21.38 -12.42 4.38
CA PHE A 187 22.46 -11.61 4.96
C PHE A 187 23.83 -12.24 4.72
N VAL A 188 23.97 -13.55 4.93
CA VAL A 188 25.21 -14.31 4.69
C VAL A 188 25.57 -14.30 3.20
N ALA A 189 24.60 -14.54 2.32
CA ALA A 189 24.84 -14.52 0.87
C ALA A 189 25.35 -13.16 0.38
N LEU A 190 24.64 -12.07 0.71
CA LEU A 190 25.08 -10.71 0.35
C LEU A 190 26.36 -10.30 1.07
N GLY A 191 26.56 -10.73 2.32
CA GLY A 191 27.75 -10.45 3.10
C GLY A 191 29.01 -11.01 2.44
N LEU A 192 28.93 -12.26 1.98
CA LEU A 192 30.04 -12.93 1.32
C LEU A 192 30.31 -12.37 -0.09
N VAL A 193 29.28 -11.99 -0.85
CA VAL A 193 29.45 -11.21 -2.09
C VAL A 193 30.14 -9.87 -1.80
N THR A 194 29.75 -9.19 -0.73
CA THR A 194 30.36 -7.91 -0.32
C THR A 194 31.83 -8.09 -0.01
N VAL A 195 32.20 -9.14 0.74
CA VAL A 195 33.60 -9.49 1.01
C VAL A 195 34.37 -9.76 -0.28
N GLN A 196 33.79 -10.49 -1.25
CA GLN A 196 34.44 -10.70 -2.55
C GLN A 196 34.70 -9.38 -3.28
N VAL A 197 33.70 -8.49 -3.35
CA VAL A 197 33.82 -7.21 -4.06
C VAL A 197 34.84 -6.30 -3.39
N LEU A 198 34.76 -6.13 -2.07
CA LEU A 198 35.71 -5.30 -1.33
C LEU A 198 37.13 -5.87 -1.40
N GLY A 199 37.30 -7.19 -1.31
CA GLY A 199 38.58 -7.86 -1.53
C GLY A 199 39.14 -7.60 -2.94
N THR A 200 38.28 -7.62 -3.96
CA THR A 200 38.67 -7.29 -5.35
C THR A 200 39.09 -5.83 -5.50
N ILE A 201 38.37 -4.91 -4.86
CA ILE A 201 38.70 -3.47 -4.82
C ILE A 201 40.03 -3.22 -4.10
N TRP A 202 40.31 -3.99 -3.06
CA TRP A 202 41.56 -3.88 -2.29
C TRP A 202 42.77 -4.37 -3.10
N LEU A 203 42.59 -5.42 -3.88
CA LEU A 203 43.62 -6.01 -4.75
C LEU A 203 43.73 -5.32 -6.13
N ARG A 204 43.00 -4.22 -6.36
CA ARG A 204 42.94 -3.58 -7.68
C ARG A 204 44.30 -3.09 -8.17
N LYS A 205 44.50 -3.17 -9.49
CA LYS A 205 45.65 -2.58 -10.19
C LYS A 205 45.33 -1.19 -10.74
N GLU A 206 44.06 -0.92 -11.01
CA GLU A 206 43.60 0.37 -11.52
C GLU A 206 43.64 1.47 -10.45
N ARG A 207 44.35 2.58 -10.74
CA ARG A 207 44.54 3.68 -9.80
C ARG A 207 43.31 4.57 -9.65
N ARG A 208 42.56 4.77 -10.74
CA ARG A 208 41.35 5.62 -10.73
C ARG A 208 40.15 4.79 -10.27
N PHE A 209 39.42 5.29 -9.29
CA PHE A 209 38.22 4.63 -8.79
C PHE A 209 37.00 5.11 -9.58
N TYR A 210 36.50 4.29 -10.50
CA TYR A 210 35.40 4.65 -11.39
C TYR A 210 34.07 4.76 -10.64
N VAL A 211 33.22 5.72 -11.03
CA VAL A 211 31.97 6.07 -10.32
C VAL A 211 31.04 4.87 -10.13
N ALA A 212 30.92 3.98 -11.11
CA ALA A 212 30.10 2.77 -10.97
C ALA A 212 30.56 1.89 -9.78
N MET A 213 31.85 1.86 -9.48
CA MET A 213 32.40 1.12 -8.33
C MET A 213 32.04 1.78 -6.99
N TRP A 214 31.88 3.11 -6.96
CA TRP A 214 31.45 3.85 -5.76
C TRP A 214 30.04 3.42 -5.38
N TYR A 215 29.13 3.47 -6.35
CA TYR A 215 27.75 3.03 -6.18
C TYR A 215 27.66 1.52 -5.86
N THR A 216 28.50 0.68 -6.46
CA THR A 216 28.54 -0.76 -6.18
C THR A 216 28.94 -1.04 -4.72
N ALA A 217 30.02 -0.41 -4.25
CA ALA A 217 30.49 -0.58 -2.88
C ALA A 217 29.47 -0.04 -1.87
N ALA A 218 28.90 1.14 -2.15
CA ALA A 218 27.87 1.75 -1.33
C ALA A 218 26.60 0.88 -1.24
N ALA A 219 26.13 0.36 -2.38
CA ALA A 219 24.97 -0.54 -2.44
C ALA A 219 25.13 -1.74 -1.50
N LEU A 220 26.27 -2.42 -1.59
CA LEU A 220 26.55 -3.62 -0.80
C LEU A 220 26.67 -3.33 0.70
N ILE A 221 27.44 -2.31 1.07
CA ILE A 221 27.67 -1.95 2.48
C ILE A 221 26.37 -1.48 3.14
N TRP A 222 25.69 -0.50 2.56
CA TRP A 222 24.48 0.07 3.16
C TRP A 222 23.34 -0.94 3.24
N THR A 223 23.24 -1.85 2.27
CA THR A 223 22.23 -2.92 2.31
C THR A 223 22.46 -3.85 3.48
N LEU A 224 23.72 -4.26 3.75
CA LEU A 224 24.01 -5.09 4.91
C LEU A 224 23.64 -4.40 6.23
N MET A 225 23.93 -3.10 6.34
CA MET A 225 23.52 -2.30 7.50
C MET A 225 21.99 -2.25 7.63
N ASN A 226 21.28 -2.05 6.52
CA ASN A 226 19.82 -2.03 6.51
C ASN A 226 19.19 -3.39 6.86
N LEU A 227 19.81 -4.49 6.44
CA LEU A 227 19.34 -5.84 6.78
C LEU A 227 19.40 -6.12 8.28
N ILE A 228 20.32 -5.49 9.03
CA ILE A 228 20.35 -5.57 10.49
C ILE A 228 19.18 -4.79 11.09
N LEU A 229 18.87 -3.60 10.56
CA LEU A 229 17.72 -2.81 11.00
C LEU A 229 16.41 -3.59 10.83
N GLY A 230 16.15 -4.16 9.66
CA GLY A 230 14.91 -4.88 9.39
C GLY A 230 14.85 -6.31 9.94
N GLY A 231 15.98 -7.03 9.96
CA GLY A 231 16.02 -8.44 10.35
C GLY A 231 16.28 -8.67 11.84
N VAL A 232 16.83 -7.69 12.56
CA VAL A 232 17.19 -7.80 13.98
C VAL A 232 16.52 -6.73 14.83
N VAL A 233 16.71 -5.45 14.51
CA VAL A 233 16.24 -4.36 15.38
C VAL A 233 14.72 -4.28 15.40
N LEU A 234 14.06 -4.19 14.24
CA LEU A 234 12.60 -4.05 14.17
C LEU A 234 11.84 -5.26 14.78
N PRO A 235 12.25 -6.52 14.55
CA PRO A 235 11.50 -7.67 15.07
C PRO A 235 11.83 -8.03 16.52
N TYR A 236 13.07 -7.80 16.99
CA TYR A 236 13.55 -8.33 18.27
C TYR A 236 13.93 -7.28 19.33
N ALA A 237 14.05 -6.00 18.98
CA ALA A 237 14.27 -4.97 19.99
C ALA A 237 12.95 -4.64 20.70
N GLU A 238 12.76 -5.16 21.91
CA GLU A 238 11.51 -5.00 22.67
C GLU A 238 11.12 -3.55 22.88
N GLN A 239 12.08 -2.63 22.95
CA GLN A 239 11.80 -1.22 23.19
C GLN A 239 11.24 -0.51 21.95
N VAL A 240 11.37 -1.09 20.74
CA VAL A 240 10.93 -0.49 19.48
C VAL A 240 9.47 -0.87 19.20
N THR A 241 8.54 -0.08 19.73
CA THR A 241 7.09 -0.31 19.58
C THR A 241 6.38 0.86 18.91
N GLY A 242 5.16 0.61 18.44
CA GLY A 242 4.22 1.63 17.99
C GLY A 242 4.79 2.59 16.95
N VAL A 243 4.64 3.90 17.19
CA VAL A 243 5.08 4.94 16.25
C VAL A 243 6.60 4.95 16.02
N ASN A 244 7.39 4.49 16.98
CA ASN A 244 8.84 4.39 16.83
C ASN A 244 9.22 3.21 15.91
N SER A 245 8.49 2.10 16.03
CA SER A 245 8.57 0.99 15.07
C SER A 245 8.23 1.47 13.66
N ALA A 246 7.17 2.28 13.51
CA ALA A 246 6.78 2.87 12.23
C ALA A 246 7.86 3.79 11.64
N ALA A 247 8.44 4.70 12.44
CA ALA A 247 9.50 5.59 11.97
C ALA A 247 10.73 4.83 11.46
N LEU A 248 11.19 3.82 12.22
CA LEU A 248 12.34 2.99 11.84
C LEU A 248 12.04 2.07 10.66
N HIS A 249 10.82 1.55 10.55
CA HIS A 249 10.39 0.77 9.39
C HIS A 249 10.33 1.65 8.13
N GLY A 250 9.90 2.90 8.26
CA GLY A 250 9.94 3.89 7.16
C GLY A 250 11.35 4.08 6.62
N LEU A 251 12.36 4.16 7.49
CA LEU A 251 13.76 4.16 7.07
C LEU A 251 14.13 2.84 6.35
N PHE A 252 13.78 1.69 6.94
CA PHE A 252 14.11 0.39 6.38
C PHE A 252 13.58 0.17 4.95
N ILE A 253 12.28 0.43 4.73
CA ILE A 253 11.64 0.23 3.42
C ILE A 253 12.24 1.18 2.38
N HIS A 254 12.46 2.44 2.76
CA HIS A 254 13.04 3.42 1.85
C HIS A 254 14.52 3.13 1.56
N TYR A 255 15.25 2.53 2.50
CA TYR A 255 16.64 2.12 2.29
C TYR A 255 16.78 0.93 1.35
N ILE A 256 15.78 0.05 1.25
CA ILE A 256 15.77 -0.98 0.20
C ILE A 256 15.73 -0.32 -1.19
N VAL A 257 14.90 0.68 -1.40
CA VAL A 257 14.83 1.35 -2.71
C VAL A 257 16.03 2.28 -2.93
N GLY A 258 16.45 2.96 -1.87
CA GLY A 258 17.40 4.06 -1.93
C GLY A 258 18.86 3.76 -1.74
N LEU A 259 19.15 2.77 -0.92
CA LEU A 259 20.50 2.39 -0.55
C LEU A 259 20.90 1.05 -1.16
N TRP A 260 19.93 0.23 -1.59
CA TRP A 260 20.17 -0.97 -2.40
C TRP A 260 19.88 -0.74 -3.88
N LEU A 261 18.60 -0.61 -4.25
CA LEU A 261 18.19 -0.63 -5.67
C LEU A 261 18.77 0.54 -6.46
N THR A 262 18.66 1.76 -5.94
CA THR A 262 19.10 2.96 -6.66
C THR A 262 20.62 2.99 -6.90
N PRO A 263 21.49 2.75 -5.90
CA PRO A 263 22.92 2.67 -6.12
C PRO A 263 23.31 1.49 -7.02
N ALA A 264 22.71 0.31 -6.82
CA ALA A 264 22.98 -0.84 -7.68
C ALA A 264 22.58 -0.57 -9.15
N GLY A 265 21.43 0.06 -9.39
CA GLY A 265 20.98 0.46 -10.72
C GLY A 265 21.87 1.54 -11.35
N LEU A 266 22.26 2.56 -10.57
CA LEU A 266 23.19 3.59 -11.01
C LEU A 266 24.54 2.99 -11.41
N ALA A 267 25.06 2.01 -10.66
CA ALA A 267 26.29 1.30 -11.04
C ALA A 267 26.18 0.63 -12.41
N VAL A 268 25.03 -0.01 -12.71
CA VAL A 268 24.76 -0.64 -14.01
C VAL A 268 24.77 0.39 -15.13
N ILE A 269 23.99 1.47 -15.03
CA ILE A 269 23.93 2.48 -16.10
C ILE A 269 25.26 3.21 -16.30
N TYR A 270 25.97 3.59 -15.22
CA TYR A 270 27.27 4.27 -15.35
C TYR A 270 28.31 3.40 -16.05
N TYR A 271 28.27 2.08 -15.88
CA TYR A 271 29.20 1.19 -16.57
C TYR A 271 28.76 0.85 -18.01
N PHE A 272 27.50 0.47 -18.21
CA PHE A 272 27.06 -0.10 -19.48
C PHE A 272 26.61 0.93 -20.52
N LEU A 273 26.14 2.12 -20.12
CA LEU A 273 25.64 3.11 -21.08
C LEU A 273 26.76 3.63 -22.01
N PRO A 274 27.93 4.09 -21.51
CA PRO A 274 28.98 4.63 -22.38
C PRO A 274 29.49 3.66 -23.46
N PRO A 275 29.83 2.39 -23.12
CA PRO A 275 30.29 1.45 -24.14
C PRO A 275 29.15 0.96 -25.05
N SER A 276 27.88 1.07 -24.63
CA SER A 276 26.74 0.70 -25.47
C SER A 276 26.36 1.80 -26.47
N SER A 277 26.43 3.07 -26.06
CA SER A 277 26.06 4.22 -26.89
C SER A 277 27.23 4.75 -27.72
N LYS A 278 28.47 4.31 -27.44
CA LYS A 278 29.72 4.84 -28.01
C LYS A 278 29.92 6.34 -27.75
N ASN A 279 29.26 6.88 -26.73
CA ASN A 279 29.41 8.27 -26.30
C ASN A 279 30.12 8.32 -24.94
N PRO A 280 31.10 9.21 -24.75
CA PRO A 280 31.75 9.39 -23.46
C PRO A 280 30.77 9.97 -22.42
N LEU A 281 30.96 9.64 -21.14
CA LEU A 281 30.22 10.27 -20.04
C LEU A 281 30.55 11.76 -19.97
N HIS A 282 29.53 12.61 -19.98
CA HIS A 282 29.69 14.03 -19.70
C HIS A 282 29.88 14.29 -18.19
N SER A 283 30.91 15.06 -17.85
CA SER A 283 31.23 15.66 -16.53
C SER A 283 31.43 14.72 -15.32
N HIS A 284 32.68 14.31 -15.08
CA HIS A 284 33.11 13.60 -13.86
C HIS A 284 32.77 14.34 -12.54
N ARG A 285 32.75 15.69 -12.55
CA ARG A 285 32.38 16.48 -11.37
C ARG A 285 30.90 16.32 -11.01
N LEU A 286 30.05 16.14 -12.02
CA LEU A 286 28.62 15.99 -11.81
C LEU A 286 28.27 14.64 -11.19
N SER A 287 28.95 13.57 -11.62
CA SER A 287 28.80 12.26 -10.98
C SER A 287 29.24 12.22 -9.52
N LEU A 288 30.24 13.04 -9.13
CA LEU A 288 30.65 13.20 -7.74
C LEU A 288 29.57 13.90 -6.91
N LEU A 289 29.05 15.02 -7.42
CA LEU A 289 27.97 15.75 -6.76
C LEU A 289 26.73 14.87 -6.59
N GLY A 290 26.33 14.13 -7.62
CA GLY A 290 25.21 13.21 -7.59
C GLY A 290 25.37 12.12 -6.52
N PHE A 291 26.54 11.47 -6.47
CA PHE A 291 26.82 10.43 -5.47
C PHE A 291 26.72 10.96 -4.04
N TRP A 292 27.38 12.08 -3.74
CA TRP A 292 27.43 12.61 -2.38
C TRP A 292 26.10 13.21 -1.92
N SER A 293 25.37 13.86 -2.82
CA SER A 293 24.04 14.38 -2.52
C SER A 293 23.06 13.23 -2.24
N LEU A 294 23.14 12.14 -3.01
CA LEU A 294 22.36 10.93 -2.75
C LEU A 294 22.76 10.31 -1.40
N ALA A 295 24.05 10.11 -1.16
CA ALA A 295 24.54 9.51 0.09
C ALA A 295 24.12 10.31 1.34
N PHE A 296 23.99 11.64 1.22
CA PHE A 296 23.62 12.50 2.34
C PHE A 296 22.11 12.64 2.52
N PHE A 297 21.35 12.96 1.46
CA PHE A 297 19.92 13.27 1.61
C PHE A 297 19.04 12.02 1.73
N TYR A 298 19.35 10.97 0.98
CA TYR A 298 18.48 9.78 0.88
C TYR A 298 18.25 9.08 2.23
N PRO A 299 19.25 8.96 3.12
CA PRO A 299 19.06 8.37 4.45
C PRO A 299 17.97 9.03 5.30
N PHE A 300 17.57 10.28 5.04
CA PHE A 300 16.58 11.02 5.84
C PHE A 300 15.16 10.98 5.26
N VAL A 301 14.86 10.17 4.26
CA VAL A 301 13.58 10.28 3.56
C VAL A 301 12.49 9.35 4.11
N GLY A 302 12.85 8.32 4.88
CA GLY A 302 11.96 7.19 5.18
C GLY A 302 10.60 7.52 5.81
N ILE A 303 10.50 8.55 6.66
CA ILE A 303 9.23 8.94 7.32
C ILE A 303 8.20 9.50 6.33
N HIS A 304 8.59 9.84 5.09
CA HIS A 304 7.64 10.29 4.07
C HIS A 304 6.56 9.24 3.72
N HIS A 305 6.77 7.96 4.08
CA HIS A 305 5.77 6.90 3.94
C HIS A 305 4.63 7.01 4.96
N TYR A 306 4.83 7.76 6.05
CA TYR A 306 3.90 7.87 7.17
C TYR A 306 3.53 9.32 7.47
N LEU A 307 3.40 10.15 6.44
CA LEU A 307 2.89 11.50 6.63
C LEU A 307 1.44 11.47 7.14
N TYR A 308 1.11 12.47 7.97
CA TYR A 308 -0.16 12.56 8.69
C TYR A 308 -0.43 11.43 9.69
N SER A 309 0.61 10.63 10.00
CA SER A 309 0.53 9.65 11.08
C SER A 309 0.77 10.32 12.45
N PRO A 310 0.56 9.58 13.57
CA PRO A 310 0.85 10.05 14.92
C PRO A 310 2.36 10.22 15.23
N ILE A 311 3.25 9.97 14.28
CA ILE A 311 4.67 10.33 14.40
C ILE A 311 4.75 11.86 14.59
N PRO A 312 5.65 12.41 15.44
CA PRO A 312 5.78 13.86 15.60
C PRO A 312 5.91 14.59 14.25
N HIS A 313 5.53 15.88 14.19
CA HIS A 313 5.54 16.62 12.93
C HIS A 313 6.96 16.99 12.46
N TRP A 314 7.92 17.19 13.38
CA TRP A 314 9.27 17.64 13.00
C TRP A 314 10.09 16.59 12.21
N PRO A 315 10.07 15.26 12.50
CA PRO A 315 10.73 14.26 11.67
C PRO A 315 10.05 14.12 10.31
N GLN A 316 8.72 14.24 10.27
CA GLN A 316 7.96 14.31 9.02
C GLN A 316 8.45 15.48 8.16
N ALA A 317 8.62 16.68 8.73
CA ALA A 317 9.16 17.85 8.03
C ALA A 317 10.57 17.62 7.46
N ILE A 318 11.48 17.00 8.23
CA ILE A 318 12.82 16.67 7.73
C ILE A 318 12.74 15.71 6.54
N ALA A 319 11.88 14.69 6.61
CA ALA A 319 11.68 13.76 5.51
C ALA A 319 11.14 14.46 4.25
N ILE A 320 10.20 15.39 4.39
CA ILE A 320 9.67 16.19 3.27
C ILE A 320 10.79 17.04 2.63
N VAL A 321 11.54 17.79 3.46
CA VAL A 321 12.60 18.69 2.96
C VAL A 321 13.69 17.90 2.25
N THR A 322 14.13 16.78 2.83
CA THR A 322 15.16 15.94 2.22
C THR A 322 14.66 15.21 0.98
N SER A 323 13.38 14.83 0.92
CA SER A 323 12.74 14.33 -0.31
C SER A 323 12.78 15.36 -1.44
N MET A 324 12.52 16.64 -1.15
CA MET A 324 12.63 17.72 -2.13
C MET A 324 14.06 17.94 -2.61
N LEU A 325 15.03 17.84 -1.69
CA LEU A 325 16.44 18.01 -2.03
C LEU A 325 17.00 16.86 -2.87
N LEU A 326 16.35 15.68 -2.88
CA LEU A 326 16.70 14.56 -3.77
C LEU A 326 16.49 14.87 -5.26
N ILE A 327 15.76 15.93 -5.63
CA ILE A 327 15.69 16.37 -7.03
C ILE A 327 17.08 16.78 -7.56
N ILE A 328 17.95 17.31 -6.69
CA ILE A 328 19.30 17.78 -7.03
C ILE A 328 20.22 16.65 -7.53
N PRO A 329 20.37 15.50 -6.85
CA PRO A 329 21.14 14.39 -7.43
C PRO A 329 20.47 13.78 -8.66
N VAL A 330 19.13 13.80 -8.73
CA VAL A 330 18.36 13.08 -9.75
C VAL A 330 18.40 13.78 -11.12
N CYS A 331 18.11 15.08 -11.20
CA CYS A 331 18.10 15.78 -12.49
C CYS A 331 19.50 15.99 -13.09
N TRP A 332 20.55 15.64 -12.32
CA TRP A 332 21.95 15.70 -12.71
C TRP A 332 22.57 14.29 -12.88
N GLY A 333 21.71 13.26 -12.96
CA GLY A 333 22.06 11.89 -13.38
C GLY A 333 22.50 11.80 -14.85
N PRO A 334 22.76 10.58 -15.38
CA PRO A 334 23.31 10.38 -16.72
C PRO A 334 22.51 11.15 -17.79
N VAL A 335 23.14 12.17 -18.37
CA VAL A 335 22.58 13.05 -19.40
C VAL A 335 22.23 12.23 -20.65
N LEU A 336 21.07 12.53 -21.25
CA LEU A 336 20.47 11.89 -22.44
C LEU A 336 21.29 12.09 -23.73
N GLY A 337 22.53 11.61 -23.75
CA GLY A 337 23.35 11.50 -24.96
C GLY A 337 23.25 10.10 -25.56
N GLY A 338 23.03 9.99 -26.87
CA GLY A 338 23.01 8.71 -27.59
C GLY A 338 21.63 8.10 -27.85
N LEU A 339 20.57 8.93 -27.90
CA LEU A 339 19.24 8.51 -28.35
C LEU A 339 19.25 7.88 -29.76
N ASP A 340 20.20 8.26 -30.60
CA ASP A 340 20.40 7.73 -31.95
C ASP A 340 21.21 6.42 -31.99
N SER A 341 21.51 5.78 -30.84
CA SER A 341 22.29 4.54 -30.82
C SER A 341 21.51 3.36 -31.41
N ASP A 342 22.14 2.59 -32.30
CA ASP A 342 21.56 1.36 -32.85
C ASP A 342 21.51 0.19 -31.86
N SER A 343 22.24 0.27 -30.75
CA SER A 343 22.33 -0.80 -29.77
C SER A 343 21.08 -0.90 -28.89
N TYR A 344 20.43 -2.07 -28.88
CA TYR A 344 19.32 -2.33 -27.95
C TYR A 344 19.73 -2.17 -26.48
N ALA A 345 20.98 -2.49 -26.12
CA ALA A 345 21.48 -2.26 -24.77
C ALA A 345 21.43 -0.76 -24.40
N ALA A 346 21.89 0.13 -25.29
CA ALA A 346 21.81 1.58 -25.06
C ALA A 346 20.37 2.06 -24.99
N LYS A 347 19.50 1.56 -25.88
CA LYS A 347 18.08 1.93 -25.93
C LYS A 347 17.33 1.58 -24.64
N PHE A 348 17.52 0.38 -24.09
CA PHE A 348 16.93 0.00 -22.79
C PHE A 348 17.52 0.81 -21.63
N LEU A 349 18.84 1.06 -21.63
CA LEU A 349 19.47 1.89 -20.59
C LEU A 349 18.94 3.33 -20.58
N LEU A 350 18.77 3.93 -21.76
CA LEU A 350 18.20 5.27 -21.92
C LEU A 350 16.72 5.30 -21.56
N LEU A 351 15.94 4.29 -21.96
CA LEU A 351 14.54 4.15 -21.56
C LEU A 351 14.40 4.12 -20.04
N GLY A 352 15.24 3.32 -19.37
CA GLY A 352 15.27 3.26 -17.91
C GLY A 352 15.65 4.60 -17.26
N ALA A 353 16.55 5.38 -17.89
CA ALA A 353 16.92 6.70 -17.41
C ALA A 353 15.76 7.70 -17.49
N VAL A 354 14.95 7.64 -18.55
CA VAL A 354 13.75 8.48 -18.69
C VAL A 354 12.73 8.15 -17.59
N TYR A 355 12.40 6.87 -17.40
CA TYR A 355 11.48 6.46 -16.34
C TYR A 355 12.03 6.72 -14.93
N TYR A 356 13.34 6.59 -14.74
CA TYR A 356 14.00 6.98 -13.49
C TYR A 356 13.79 8.45 -13.16
N LEU A 357 13.98 9.34 -14.14
CA LEU A 357 13.77 10.78 -13.95
C LEU A 357 12.31 11.09 -13.60
N ILE A 358 11.36 10.51 -14.33
CA ILE A 358 9.92 10.66 -14.05
C ILE A 358 9.58 10.14 -12.65
N GLY A 359 10.01 8.92 -12.32
CA GLY A 359 9.73 8.28 -11.04
C GLY A 359 10.33 9.03 -9.85
N CYS A 360 11.55 9.57 -9.98
CA CYS A 360 12.18 10.34 -8.92
C CYS A 360 11.56 11.74 -8.76
N PHE A 361 11.15 12.38 -9.85
CA PHE A 361 10.39 13.63 -9.78
C PHE A 361 9.03 13.41 -9.10
N GLN A 362 8.32 12.36 -9.50
CA GLN A 362 7.09 11.93 -8.85
C GLN A 362 7.31 11.64 -7.36
N GLY A 363 8.31 10.82 -7.01
CA GLY A 363 8.63 10.44 -5.62
C GLY A 363 9.00 11.63 -4.73
N SER A 364 9.68 12.62 -5.29
CA SER A 364 9.95 13.87 -4.58
C SER A 364 8.63 14.59 -4.34
N THR A 365 7.88 14.91 -5.40
CA THR A 365 6.64 15.70 -5.29
C THR A 365 5.55 15.05 -4.44
N GLU A 366 5.45 13.72 -4.42
CA GLU A 366 4.46 12.99 -3.61
C GLU A 366 4.76 13.03 -2.11
N ALA A 367 5.98 13.38 -1.71
CA ALA A 367 6.30 13.65 -0.31
C ALA A 367 5.75 15.00 0.17
N LEU A 368 5.25 15.86 -0.72
CA LEU A 368 4.60 17.11 -0.31
C LEU A 368 3.26 16.80 0.36
N MET A 369 3.05 17.33 1.56
CA MET A 369 1.85 17.15 2.36
C MET A 369 0.55 17.33 1.54
N ARG A 370 0.42 18.42 0.76
CA ARG A 370 -0.79 18.65 -0.06
C ARG A 370 -1.00 17.57 -1.13
N LEU A 371 0.05 17.09 -1.78
CA LEU A 371 -0.09 16.03 -2.78
C LEU A 371 -0.44 14.70 -2.08
N GLN A 372 0.23 14.41 -0.97
CA GLN A 372 0.02 13.19 -0.18
C GLN A 372 -1.37 13.12 0.48
N GLN A 373 -2.06 14.23 0.71
CA GLN A 373 -3.47 14.19 1.11
C GLN A 373 -4.30 13.35 0.14
N LEU A 374 -4.06 13.56 -1.16
CA LEU A 374 -4.75 12.90 -2.27
C LEU A 374 -4.12 11.58 -2.68
N THR A 375 -2.80 11.49 -2.75
CA THR A 375 -2.10 10.34 -3.36
C THR A 375 -1.76 9.24 -2.36
N HIS A 376 -1.75 9.52 -1.05
CA HIS A 376 -1.45 8.49 -0.06
C HIS A 376 -2.53 7.42 -0.04
N PHE A 377 -2.10 6.19 0.20
CA PHE A 377 -2.94 5.01 0.34
C PHE A 377 -3.69 4.56 -0.91
N ASN A 378 -3.39 5.08 -2.10
CA ASN A 378 -4.04 4.63 -3.33
C ASN A 378 -3.03 4.15 -4.38
N ASP A 379 -3.53 3.87 -5.58
CA ASP A 379 -2.74 3.34 -6.68
C ASP A 379 -1.67 4.31 -7.24
N PHE A 380 -1.65 5.58 -6.82
CA PHE A 380 -0.55 6.50 -7.14
C PHE A 380 0.78 6.02 -6.54
N VAL A 381 0.76 5.54 -5.29
CA VAL A 381 1.94 4.94 -4.62
C VAL A 381 2.39 3.67 -5.35
N ILE A 382 1.44 2.90 -5.88
CA ILE A 382 1.76 1.72 -6.68
C ILE A 382 2.39 2.11 -8.02
N ALA A 383 1.92 3.18 -8.66
CA ALA A 383 2.56 3.74 -9.85
C ALA A 383 4.02 4.13 -9.56
N HIS A 384 4.27 4.81 -8.43
CA HIS A 384 5.62 5.21 -8.01
C HIS A 384 6.57 4.00 -7.92
N SER A 385 6.14 2.96 -7.20
CA SER A 385 6.95 1.75 -7.02
C SER A 385 7.25 1.04 -8.35
N HIS A 386 6.29 1.00 -9.28
CA HIS A 386 6.51 0.39 -10.59
C HIS A 386 7.41 1.25 -11.50
N LEU A 387 7.29 2.59 -11.46
CA LEU A 387 8.17 3.56 -12.14
C LEU A 387 9.62 3.42 -11.72
N THR A 388 9.86 3.33 -10.42
CA THR A 388 11.22 3.23 -9.89
C THR A 388 11.78 1.82 -10.06
N VAL A 389 11.06 0.77 -9.67
CA VAL A 389 11.60 -0.60 -9.67
C VAL A 389 11.64 -1.21 -11.07
N PHE A 390 10.49 -1.31 -11.76
CA PHE A 390 10.48 -1.88 -13.11
C PHE A 390 10.99 -0.88 -14.14
N GLY A 391 10.40 0.32 -14.13
CA GLY A 391 10.66 1.37 -15.11
C GLY A 391 12.12 1.79 -15.19
N ALA A 392 12.84 1.80 -14.07
CA ALA A 392 14.28 2.09 -14.05
C ALA A 392 15.14 0.86 -13.77
N MET A 393 15.03 0.27 -12.57
CA MET A 393 16.04 -0.68 -12.07
C MET A 393 16.09 -1.98 -12.88
N VAL A 394 14.92 -2.62 -13.09
CA VAL A 394 14.83 -3.85 -13.89
C VAL A 394 15.23 -3.58 -15.34
N ILE A 395 14.71 -2.52 -15.96
CA ILE A 395 15.05 -2.12 -17.33
C ILE A 395 16.56 -1.87 -17.50
N TRP A 396 17.24 -1.27 -16.51
CA TRP A 396 18.69 -1.11 -16.55
C TRP A 396 19.44 -2.44 -16.51
N THR A 397 19.02 -3.38 -15.65
CA THR A 397 19.63 -4.72 -15.65
C THR A 397 19.36 -5.48 -16.95
N VAL A 398 18.20 -5.30 -17.58
CA VAL A 398 17.88 -5.84 -18.92
C VAL A 398 18.79 -5.22 -19.99
N GLY A 399 19.04 -3.91 -19.95
CA GLY A 399 19.99 -3.25 -20.83
C GLY A 399 21.41 -3.77 -20.66
N GLY A 400 21.87 -3.95 -19.41
CA GLY A 400 23.13 -4.60 -19.10
C GLY A 400 23.20 -6.05 -19.61
N LEU A 401 22.09 -6.80 -19.49
CA LEU A 401 22.00 -8.18 -20.00
C LEU A 401 22.13 -8.22 -21.52
N TYR A 402 21.45 -7.32 -22.26
CA TYR A 402 21.63 -7.21 -23.72
C TYR A 402 23.08 -6.90 -24.13
N TYR A 403 23.84 -6.20 -23.30
CA TYR A 403 25.25 -5.94 -23.55
C TYR A 403 26.14 -7.15 -23.24
N VAL A 404 25.92 -7.80 -22.09
CA VAL A 404 26.79 -8.86 -21.56
C VAL A 404 26.52 -10.22 -22.21
N TRP A 405 25.25 -10.54 -22.48
CA TRP A 405 24.84 -11.86 -22.94
C TRP A 405 25.59 -12.31 -24.21
N PRO A 406 25.63 -11.54 -25.32
CA PRO A 406 26.36 -11.93 -26.53
C PRO A 406 27.87 -12.15 -26.30
N ARG A 407 28.47 -11.34 -25.41
CA ARG A 407 29.90 -11.37 -25.10
C ARG A 407 30.30 -12.57 -24.25
N VAL A 408 29.44 -12.97 -23.32
CA VAL A 408 29.67 -14.15 -22.48
C VAL A 408 29.40 -15.43 -23.26
N THR A 409 28.41 -15.44 -24.14
CA THR A 409 28.11 -16.61 -25.01
C THR A 409 29.05 -16.71 -26.22
N GLY A 410 29.77 -15.64 -26.56
CA GLY A 410 30.60 -15.57 -27.77
C GLY A 410 29.78 -15.67 -29.06
N ARG A 411 28.52 -15.23 -29.02
CA ARG A 411 27.56 -15.37 -30.13
C ARG A 411 26.72 -14.11 -30.28
N GLN A 412 26.47 -13.69 -31.51
CA GLN A 412 25.60 -12.55 -31.79
C GLN A 412 24.17 -12.83 -31.31
N LEU A 413 23.42 -11.76 -31.00
CA LEU A 413 22.03 -11.87 -30.60
C LEU A 413 21.21 -12.52 -31.73
N TRP A 414 20.35 -13.49 -31.40
CA TRP A 414 19.71 -14.35 -32.40
C TRP A 414 18.74 -13.59 -33.31
N SER A 415 17.95 -12.67 -32.75
CA SER A 415 17.05 -11.83 -33.54
C SER A 415 16.96 -10.40 -33.01
N SER A 416 17.31 -9.44 -33.88
CA SER A 416 17.08 -8.02 -33.65
C SER A 416 15.58 -7.66 -33.69
N ARG A 417 14.77 -8.38 -34.47
CA ARG A 417 13.31 -8.17 -34.54
C ARG A 417 12.63 -8.54 -33.22
N LEU A 418 13.04 -9.64 -32.56
CA LEU A 418 12.52 -9.98 -31.22
C LEU A 418 12.93 -8.94 -30.18
N ALA A 419 14.15 -8.41 -30.25
CA ALA A 419 14.60 -7.34 -29.35
C ALA A 419 13.79 -6.05 -29.55
N SER A 420 13.43 -5.72 -30.79
CA SER A 420 12.51 -4.61 -31.10
C SER A 420 11.13 -4.82 -30.49
N TRP A 421 10.52 -6.00 -30.69
CA TRP A 421 9.22 -6.31 -30.09
C TRP A 421 9.25 -6.29 -28.57
N HIS A 422 10.30 -6.87 -27.95
CA HIS A 422 10.49 -6.77 -26.49
C HIS A 422 10.49 -5.30 -26.04
N MET A 423 11.22 -4.43 -26.73
CA MET A 423 11.28 -3.02 -26.37
C MET A 423 9.93 -2.30 -26.54
N TRP A 424 9.26 -2.47 -27.69
CA TRP A 424 7.97 -1.83 -27.93
C TRP A 424 6.87 -2.31 -26.99
N LEU A 425 6.80 -3.62 -26.71
CA LEU A 425 5.85 -4.16 -25.74
C LEU A 425 6.15 -3.67 -24.32
N THR A 426 7.44 -3.52 -23.97
CA THR A 426 7.85 -2.92 -22.69
C THR A 426 7.39 -1.47 -22.60
N ILE A 427 7.66 -0.64 -23.62
CA ILE A 427 7.26 0.78 -23.65
C ILE A 427 5.74 0.91 -23.56
N THR A 428 5.00 0.20 -24.42
CA THR A 428 3.54 0.30 -24.48
C THR A 428 2.90 -0.24 -23.21
N GLY A 429 3.24 -1.47 -22.80
CA GLY A 429 2.67 -2.09 -21.61
C GLY A 429 2.97 -1.27 -20.36
N PHE A 430 4.24 -0.88 -20.17
CA PHE A 430 4.63 -0.13 -18.99
C PHE A 430 4.04 1.29 -18.95
N SER A 431 4.02 2.00 -20.07
CA SER A 431 3.46 3.37 -20.10
C SER A 431 1.95 3.36 -19.84
N VAL A 432 1.21 2.40 -20.40
CA VAL A 432 -0.23 2.23 -20.12
C VAL A 432 -0.45 1.96 -18.63
N MET A 433 0.36 1.10 -18.02
CA MET A 433 0.28 0.83 -16.59
C MET A 433 0.60 2.07 -15.74
N ALA A 434 1.71 2.75 -16.01
CA ALA A 434 2.17 3.89 -15.23
C ALA A 434 1.17 5.05 -15.28
N ILE A 435 0.72 5.44 -16.49
CA ILE A 435 -0.26 6.52 -16.67
C ILE A 435 -1.61 6.11 -16.08
N GLY A 436 -2.04 4.87 -16.30
CA GLY A 436 -3.30 4.35 -15.77
C GLY A 436 -3.34 4.41 -14.24
N LEU A 437 -2.28 3.97 -13.54
CA LEU A 437 -2.23 3.98 -12.09
C LEU A 437 -2.11 5.39 -11.49
N ILE A 438 -1.37 6.29 -12.16
CA ILE A 438 -1.31 7.71 -11.76
C ILE A 438 -2.71 8.35 -11.83
N ALA A 439 -3.40 8.19 -12.96
CA ALA A 439 -4.75 8.71 -13.13
C ALA A 439 -5.72 8.10 -12.11
N GLN A 440 -5.65 6.78 -11.95
CA GLN A 440 -6.45 6.03 -10.99
C GLN A 440 -6.28 6.56 -9.55
N GLY A 441 -5.04 6.82 -9.11
CA GLY A 441 -4.76 7.36 -7.79
C GLY A 441 -5.36 8.75 -7.56
N PHE A 442 -5.27 9.64 -8.55
CA PHE A 442 -5.92 10.97 -8.45
C PHE A 442 -7.44 10.88 -8.42
N ILE A 443 -8.05 10.01 -9.26
CA ILE A 443 -9.50 9.82 -9.28
C ILE A 443 -9.96 9.30 -7.91
N GLN A 444 -9.35 8.23 -7.40
CA GLN A 444 -9.71 7.70 -6.08
C GLN A 444 -9.51 8.74 -4.96
N GLY A 445 -8.37 9.44 -4.95
CA GLY A 445 -8.07 10.47 -3.96
C GLY A 445 -9.09 11.62 -3.96
N SER A 446 -9.45 12.12 -5.15
CA SER A 446 -10.44 13.19 -5.31
C SER A 446 -11.84 12.76 -4.89
N MET A 447 -12.28 11.55 -5.25
CA MET A 447 -13.55 10.99 -4.78
C MET A 447 -13.62 10.99 -3.25
N LEU A 448 -12.52 10.59 -2.59
CA LEU A 448 -12.43 10.58 -1.14
C LEU A 448 -12.39 12.00 -0.54
N GLU A 449 -11.71 12.96 -1.17
CA GLU A 449 -11.72 14.37 -0.73
C GLU A 449 -13.12 14.99 -0.82
N TYR A 450 -13.92 14.62 -1.84
CA TYR A 450 -15.31 15.05 -2.00
C TYR A 450 -16.33 14.28 -1.15
N GLY A 451 -15.87 13.35 -0.30
CA GLY A 451 -16.73 12.64 0.65
C GLY A 451 -17.48 11.43 0.08
N ALA A 452 -17.04 10.86 -1.05
CA ALA A 452 -17.61 9.61 -1.55
C ALA A 452 -17.40 8.44 -0.56
N ASN A 453 -18.35 7.51 -0.52
CA ASN A 453 -18.22 6.27 0.23
C ASN A 453 -17.05 5.42 -0.31
N PHE A 454 -16.29 4.79 0.59
CA PHE A 454 -15.07 4.07 0.22
C PHE A 454 -15.33 2.93 -0.80
N VAL A 455 -16.41 2.18 -0.62
CA VAL A 455 -16.74 1.03 -1.50
C VAL A 455 -17.12 1.50 -2.90
N ASP A 456 -17.73 2.69 -3.03
CA ASP A 456 -18.00 3.29 -4.34
C ASP A 456 -16.71 3.60 -5.08
N THR A 457 -15.69 4.11 -4.36
CA THR A 457 -14.37 4.32 -4.97
C THR A 457 -13.75 3.01 -5.45
N VAL A 458 -13.85 1.93 -4.67
CA VAL A 458 -13.32 0.60 -5.05
C VAL A 458 -14.02 0.06 -6.30
N LYS A 459 -15.34 0.25 -6.40
CA LYS A 459 -16.11 -0.17 -7.58
C LYS A 459 -15.68 0.60 -8.83
N GLU A 460 -15.50 1.91 -8.71
CA GLU A 460 -15.02 2.77 -9.79
C GLU A 460 -13.60 2.38 -10.25
N MET A 461 -12.76 1.88 -9.33
CA MET A 461 -11.39 1.45 -9.63
C MET A 461 -11.28 0.12 -10.39
N GLN A 462 -12.33 -0.71 -10.42
CA GLN A 462 -12.24 -2.06 -11.02
C GLN A 462 -11.81 -2.09 -12.50
N PRO A 463 -12.36 -1.26 -13.40
CA PRO A 463 -11.94 -1.25 -14.81
C PRO A 463 -10.45 -0.88 -14.97
N TRP A 464 -9.94 0.01 -14.12
CA TRP A 464 -8.53 0.40 -14.12
C TRP A 464 -7.61 -0.75 -13.74
N TRP A 465 -8.02 -1.60 -12.78
CA TRP A 465 -7.28 -2.82 -12.43
C TRP A 465 -7.29 -3.87 -13.55
N VAL A 466 -8.33 -3.93 -14.38
CA VAL A 466 -8.32 -4.77 -15.59
C VAL A 466 -7.24 -4.26 -16.56
N THR A 467 -7.22 -2.95 -16.85
CA THR A 467 -6.19 -2.33 -17.69
C THR A 467 -4.78 -2.59 -17.14
N ARG A 468 -4.58 -2.45 -15.83
CA ARG A 468 -3.31 -2.78 -15.18
C ARG A 468 -2.91 -4.25 -15.39
N THR A 469 -3.87 -5.17 -15.28
CA THR A 469 -3.62 -6.61 -15.47
C THR A 469 -3.18 -6.91 -16.92
N LEU A 470 -3.85 -6.32 -17.91
CA LEU A 470 -3.51 -6.47 -19.32
C LEU A 470 -2.15 -5.84 -19.67
N ALA A 471 -1.87 -4.67 -19.09
CA ALA A 471 -0.58 -3.99 -19.23
C ALA A 471 0.57 -4.82 -18.63
N GLY A 472 0.38 -5.36 -17.42
CA GLY A 472 1.35 -6.28 -16.80
C GLY A 472 1.58 -7.56 -17.61
N ALA A 473 0.50 -8.18 -18.12
CA ALA A 473 0.63 -9.36 -19.00
C ALA A 473 1.40 -9.04 -20.30
N THR A 474 1.22 -7.83 -20.84
CA THR A 474 1.99 -7.37 -22.01
C THR A 474 3.48 -7.25 -21.69
N MET A 475 3.83 -6.76 -20.50
CA MET A 475 5.22 -6.69 -20.02
C MET A 475 5.81 -8.10 -19.81
N ASP A 476 5.04 -9.05 -19.28
CA ASP A 476 5.48 -10.43 -19.11
C ASP A 476 5.74 -11.12 -20.46
N ILE A 477 4.90 -10.87 -21.46
CA ILE A 477 5.14 -11.32 -22.85
C ILE A 477 6.43 -10.69 -23.38
N ALA A 478 6.68 -9.41 -23.10
CA ALA A 478 7.90 -8.73 -23.51
C ALA A 478 9.16 -9.42 -22.92
N ILE A 479 9.13 -9.74 -21.62
CA ILE A 479 10.21 -10.48 -20.94
C ILE A 479 10.36 -11.89 -21.52
N LEU A 480 9.25 -12.58 -21.84
CA LEU A 480 9.31 -13.89 -22.47
C LEU A 480 10.07 -13.83 -23.81
N LEU A 481 9.87 -12.77 -24.61
CA LEU A 481 10.62 -12.57 -25.85
C LEU A 481 12.12 -12.38 -25.59
N LEU A 482 12.51 -11.68 -24.52
CA LEU A 482 13.91 -11.58 -24.08
C LEU A 482 14.50 -12.96 -23.78
N VAL A 483 13.78 -13.77 -22.99
CA VAL A 483 14.22 -15.11 -22.58
C VAL A 483 14.38 -16.02 -23.82
N ILE A 484 13.40 -16.03 -24.72
CA ILE A 484 13.45 -16.79 -25.97
C ILE A 484 14.66 -16.37 -26.82
N ASN A 485 14.89 -15.06 -26.97
CA ASN A 485 16.01 -14.54 -27.75
C ASN A 485 17.36 -14.94 -27.13
N CYS A 486 17.51 -14.82 -25.81
CA CYS A 486 18.71 -15.21 -25.09
C CYS A 486 18.99 -16.72 -25.19
N TYR A 487 17.96 -17.55 -25.05
CA TYR A 487 18.05 -18.99 -25.19
C TYR A 487 18.46 -19.41 -26.61
N ARG A 488 17.82 -18.84 -27.64
CA ARG A 488 18.18 -19.13 -29.04
C ARG A 488 19.57 -18.61 -29.40
N THR A 489 20.04 -17.50 -28.83
CA THR A 489 21.45 -17.06 -28.99
C THR A 489 22.43 -18.15 -28.52
N VAL A 490 22.16 -18.81 -27.39
CA VAL A 490 23.02 -19.87 -26.88
C VAL A 490 23.01 -21.12 -27.77
N ARG A 491 21.90 -21.43 -28.44
CA ARG A 491 21.77 -22.64 -29.27
C ARG A 491 22.16 -22.42 -30.73
N GLU A 492 21.64 -21.36 -31.33
CA GLU A 492 21.63 -21.10 -32.77
C GLU A 492 22.34 -19.79 -33.17
N GLY A 493 22.79 -18.98 -32.20
CA GLY A 493 23.45 -17.70 -32.49
C GLY A 493 24.74 -17.88 -33.30
N VAL A 494 24.93 -17.02 -34.31
CA VAL A 494 26.15 -16.96 -35.11
C VAL A 494 27.33 -16.62 -34.19
N PRO A 495 28.49 -17.31 -34.28
CA PRO A 495 29.68 -16.94 -33.53
C PRO A 495 29.99 -15.46 -33.70
N LEU A 496 30.29 -14.78 -32.60
CA LEU A 496 30.73 -13.40 -32.65
C LEU A 496 32.12 -13.40 -33.30
N ASP A 497 32.25 -12.76 -34.48
CA ASP A 497 33.57 -12.46 -35.02
C ASP A 497 34.39 -11.75 -33.95
N LYS A 498 35.69 -12.05 -33.86
CA LYS A 498 36.60 -11.34 -32.95
C LYS A 498 36.68 -9.88 -33.39
N GLU A 499 35.69 -9.07 -33.01
CA GLU A 499 35.80 -7.63 -33.14
C GLU A 499 36.91 -7.16 -32.19
N VAL A 500 37.94 -6.58 -32.80
CA VAL A 500 38.92 -5.70 -32.18
C VAL A 500 38.12 -4.67 -31.36
N SER A 501 38.19 -4.77 -30.04
CA SER A 501 37.45 -3.91 -29.12
C SER A 501 37.85 -2.45 -29.32
N GLY A 502 37.08 -1.74 -30.14
CA GLY A 502 37.14 -0.30 -30.33
C GLY A 502 36.46 0.42 -29.18
N ALA A 503 37.26 0.76 -28.17
CA ALA A 503 37.12 2.00 -27.41
C ALA A 503 38.52 2.32 -26.87
N SER A 504 39.37 2.88 -27.74
CA SER A 504 40.56 3.57 -27.27
C SER A 504 40.11 4.69 -26.33
N ARG A 505 40.54 4.61 -25.08
CA ARG A 505 40.53 5.74 -24.16
C ARG A 505 41.19 6.92 -24.87
N SER A 506 40.61 8.11 -24.80
CA SER A 506 41.29 9.32 -25.30
C SER A 506 42.64 9.43 -24.61
N GLU A 507 43.72 9.42 -25.39
CA GLU A 507 45.11 9.42 -24.90
C GLU A 507 45.59 10.80 -24.41
N ASP A 508 44.74 11.83 -24.41
CA ASP A 508 45.13 13.16 -23.90
C ASP A 508 44.91 13.28 -22.39
N GLU A 509 45.86 12.74 -21.62
CA GLU A 509 46.49 13.45 -20.50
C GLU A 509 47.64 12.61 -19.92
N SER A 510 48.85 13.17 -19.94
CA SER A 510 50.04 12.54 -19.38
C SER A 510 49.86 12.25 -17.88
N LEU A 511 50.10 10.98 -17.53
CA LEU A 511 50.02 10.45 -16.16
C LEU A 511 51.07 11.13 -15.26
N ARG A 512 50.66 12.08 -14.43
CA ARG A 512 51.43 12.44 -13.23
C ARG A 512 51.20 11.37 -12.15
N ALA A 513 52.29 10.83 -11.61
CA ALA A 513 52.24 9.90 -10.48
C ALA A 513 51.66 10.62 -9.25
N VAL A 514 50.48 10.20 -8.81
CA VAL A 514 49.93 10.64 -7.51
C VAL A 514 50.71 9.89 -6.41
N PRO A 515 51.33 10.59 -5.45
CA PRO A 515 52.08 9.98 -4.37
C PRO A 515 51.19 9.08 -3.49
N LYS A 516 51.79 8.09 -2.82
CA LYS A 516 51.08 7.24 -1.85
C LYS A 516 50.53 8.12 -0.73
N GLN A 517 49.24 8.37 -0.78
CA GLN A 517 48.50 9.13 0.21
C GLN A 517 48.25 8.31 1.48
N GLY A 518 48.29 8.99 2.64
CA GLY A 518 47.96 8.38 3.93
C GLY A 518 46.51 7.86 3.97
N TRP A 519 46.16 7.05 4.98
CA TRP A 519 44.82 6.44 5.08
C TRP A 519 43.67 7.47 5.05
N LEU A 520 43.85 8.64 5.66
CA LEU A 520 42.90 9.77 5.62
C LEU A 520 42.88 10.55 4.29
N GLU A 521 43.92 10.41 3.47
CA GLU A 521 44.03 11.07 2.18
C GLU A 521 43.55 10.16 1.03
N ASN A 522 43.33 8.88 1.30
CA ASN A 522 42.83 7.92 0.34
C ASN A 522 41.31 8.12 0.11
N PRO A 523 40.87 8.52 -1.10
CA PRO A 523 39.46 8.80 -1.39
C PRO A 523 38.51 7.65 -1.04
N SER A 524 39.00 6.41 -1.16
CA SER A 524 38.21 5.21 -0.83
C SER A 524 37.94 5.05 0.66
N THR A 525 38.84 5.52 1.52
CA THR A 525 38.68 5.46 2.99
C THR A 525 37.75 6.57 3.48
N VAL A 526 37.96 7.79 2.97
CA VAL A 526 37.06 8.93 3.24
C VAL A 526 35.63 8.61 2.80
N MET A 527 35.45 7.92 1.67
CA MET A 527 34.16 7.45 1.19
C MET A 527 33.47 6.49 2.16
N LEU A 528 34.21 5.50 2.66
CA LEU A 528 33.67 4.49 3.57
C LEU A 528 33.29 5.11 4.92
N ALA A 529 34.16 5.98 5.46
CA ALA A 529 33.89 6.70 6.70
C ALA A 529 32.70 7.66 6.58
N ALA A 530 32.62 8.46 5.52
CA ALA A 530 31.54 9.43 5.33
C ALA A 530 30.19 8.77 5.03
N GLY A 531 30.15 7.75 4.16
CA GLY A 531 28.92 7.02 3.85
C GLY A 531 28.35 6.27 5.06
N VAL A 532 29.21 5.68 5.89
CA VAL A 532 28.82 5.06 7.17
C VAL A 532 28.32 6.14 8.13
N SER A 533 29.01 7.28 8.21
CA SER A 533 28.61 8.39 9.08
C SER A 533 27.24 8.98 8.72
N PHE A 534 26.92 9.14 7.44
CA PHE A 534 25.62 9.65 7.00
C PHE A 534 24.48 8.69 7.30
N PHE A 535 24.70 7.38 7.12
CA PHE A 535 23.72 6.37 7.53
C PHE A 535 23.46 6.44 9.04
N PHE A 536 24.50 6.44 9.87
CA PHE A 536 24.35 6.52 11.32
C PHE A 536 23.73 7.85 11.76
N LEU A 537 24.10 8.96 11.12
CA LEU A 537 23.50 10.26 11.37
C LEU A 537 21.99 10.23 11.11
N ALA A 538 21.54 9.63 10.02
CA ALA A 538 20.13 9.53 9.71
C ALA A 538 19.36 8.61 10.67
N VAL A 539 19.92 7.45 11.03
CA VAL A 539 19.37 6.57 12.06
C VAL A 539 19.27 7.29 13.40
N VAL A 540 20.27 8.10 13.76
CA VAL A 540 20.22 8.93 14.97
C VAL A 540 19.10 9.97 14.86
N VAL A 541 19.08 10.76 13.79
CA VAL A 541 18.16 11.91 13.65
C VAL A 541 16.70 11.51 13.46
N GLN A 542 16.42 10.42 12.72
CA GLN A 542 15.05 10.00 12.38
C GLN A 542 14.61 8.71 13.08
N GLY A 543 15.53 7.96 13.66
CA GLY A 543 15.23 6.78 14.47
C GLY A 543 15.34 7.08 15.96
N ILE A 544 16.54 7.42 16.42
CA ILE A 544 16.87 7.50 17.86
C ILE A 544 16.31 8.78 18.50
N ILE A 545 16.46 9.96 17.90
CA ILE A 545 15.96 11.21 18.49
C ILE A 545 14.42 11.18 18.64
N PRO A 546 13.63 10.76 17.62
CA PRO A 546 12.18 10.57 17.80
C PRO A 546 11.85 9.54 18.86
N PHE A 547 12.62 8.45 18.93
CA PHE A 547 12.48 7.44 19.98
C PHE A 547 12.74 8.00 21.39
N LEU A 548 13.71 8.91 21.55
CA LEU A 548 14.01 9.55 22.83
C LEU A 548 12.95 10.59 23.24
N SER A 549 12.12 11.06 22.30
CA SER A 549 11.05 12.02 22.59
C SER A 549 10.03 11.44 23.58
N PRO A 550 9.65 12.17 24.65
CA PRO A 550 8.67 11.67 25.62
C PRO A 550 7.32 11.31 24.99
N GLY A 551 6.87 12.08 23.99
CA GLY A 551 5.56 11.91 23.34
C GLY A 551 5.42 10.67 22.46
N THR A 552 6.51 9.95 22.14
CA THR A 552 6.47 8.76 21.27
C THR A 552 6.44 7.43 22.04
N ARG A 553 6.60 7.48 23.37
CA ARG A 553 6.64 6.32 24.27
C ARG A 553 5.51 6.33 25.30
N VAL A 554 4.52 7.18 25.09
CA VAL A 554 3.34 7.26 25.96
C VAL A 554 2.52 5.98 25.83
N THR A 555 2.06 5.48 26.97
CA THR A 555 1.14 4.33 27.07
C THR A 555 -0.28 4.77 27.44
N THR A 556 -0.51 6.08 27.41
CA THR A 556 -1.78 6.74 27.70
C THR A 556 -2.33 7.40 26.45
N VAL A 557 -3.65 7.51 26.38
CA VAL A 557 -4.38 8.24 25.34
C VAL A 557 -5.37 9.20 26.01
N ASP A 558 -5.72 10.27 25.32
CA ASP A 558 -6.81 11.14 25.75
C ASP A 558 -8.13 10.53 25.27
N ASP A 559 -9.02 10.23 26.21
CA ASP A 559 -10.37 9.75 25.93
C ASP A 559 -11.11 10.77 25.08
N VAL A 560 -11.71 10.33 23.97
CA VAL A 560 -12.30 11.25 23.01
C VAL A 560 -13.58 11.92 23.52
N VAL A 561 -14.29 11.31 24.47
CA VAL A 561 -15.52 11.85 25.06
C VAL A 561 -15.20 12.67 26.32
N THR A 562 -14.51 12.05 27.28
CA THR A 562 -14.27 12.65 28.60
C THR A 562 -13.05 13.56 28.67
N LYS A 563 -12.18 13.51 27.65
CA LYS A 563 -10.88 14.22 27.59
C LYS A 563 -9.92 13.89 28.74
N LYS A 564 -10.19 12.81 29.49
CA LYS A 564 -9.31 12.31 30.55
C LYS A 564 -8.27 11.38 29.95
N GLN A 565 -7.09 11.34 30.57
CA GLN A 565 -6.06 10.37 30.20
C GLN A 565 -6.47 8.97 30.68
N VAL A 566 -6.38 8.00 29.76
CA VAL A 566 -6.68 6.59 29.99
C VAL A 566 -5.46 5.76 29.64
N GLN A 567 -5.15 4.80 30.51
CA GLN A 567 -4.08 3.83 30.28
C GLN A 567 -4.52 2.83 29.20
N VAL A 568 -3.70 2.65 28.17
CA VAL A 568 -3.95 1.65 27.14
C VAL A 568 -3.70 0.26 27.73
N ALA A 569 -4.67 -0.64 27.57
CA ALA A 569 -4.56 -2.03 27.97
C ALA A 569 -3.69 -2.84 27.01
N GLU A 570 -2.90 -3.76 27.54
CA GLU A 570 -2.17 -4.75 26.76
C GLU A 570 -3.11 -5.70 26.00
N TYR A 571 -2.58 -6.33 24.94
CA TYR A 571 -3.33 -7.33 24.20
C TYR A 571 -3.49 -8.62 25.00
N THR A 572 -4.70 -9.19 24.98
CA THR A 572 -4.94 -10.51 25.56
C THR A 572 -4.24 -11.61 24.74
N PRO A 573 -3.98 -12.81 25.29
CA PRO A 573 -3.39 -13.91 24.53
C PRO A 573 -4.19 -14.29 23.28
N LEU A 574 -5.52 -14.17 23.33
CA LEU A 574 -6.41 -14.41 22.19
C LEU A 574 -6.25 -13.32 21.12
N GLU A 575 -6.18 -12.04 21.52
CA GLU A 575 -5.93 -10.93 20.60
C GLU A 575 -4.54 -11.01 19.95
N LEU A 576 -3.49 -11.38 20.69
CA LEU A 576 -2.16 -11.60 20.12
C LEU A 576 -2.15 -12.73 19.09
N ARG A 577 -2.88 -13.82 19.35
CA ARG A 577 -3.09 -14.88 18.36
C ARG A 577 -3.83 -14.33 17.13
N GLY A 578 -4.87 -13.53 17.34
CA GLY A 578 -5.62 -12.88 16.26
C GLY A 578 -4.77 -11.95 15.40
N ARG A 579 -3.91 -11.15 16.03
CA ARG A 579 -2.94 -10.29 15.34
C ARG A 579 -1.99 -11.10 14.46
N ARG A 580 -1.51 -12.26 14.94
CA ARG A 580 -0.70 -13.17 14.12
C ARG A 580 -1.47 -13.72 12.91
N VAL A 581 -2.75 -14.06 13.07
CA VAL A 581 -3.61 -14.47 11.94
C VAL A 581 -3.80 -13.31 10.95
N TYR A 582 -4.03 -12.10 11.45
CA TYR A 582 -4.17 -10.89 10.63
C TYR A 582 -2.92 -10.62 9.77
N ILE A 583 -1.72 -10.81 10.34
CA ILE A 583 -0.43 -10.71 9.62
C ILE A 583 -0.26 -11.87 8.64
N ARG A 584 -0.52 -13.12 9.07
CA ARG A 584 -0.42 -14.34 8.25
C ARG A 584 -1.24 -14.27 6.97
N GLU A 585 -2.48 -13.76 7.07
CA GLU A 585 -3.38 -13.63 5.93
C GLU A 585 -3.17 -12.34 5.14
N GLY A 586 -2.21 -11.48 5.54
CA GLY A 586 -1.83 -10.27 4.83
C GLY A 586 -2.91 -9.19 4.81
N CYS A 587 -3.79 -9.13 5.82
CA CYS A 587 -4.88 -8.17 5.88
C CYS A 587 -4.39 -6.72 5.88
N TRP A 588 -3.24 -6.46 6.50
CA TRP A 588 -2.60 -5.15 6.59
C TRP A 588 -2.11 -4.60 5.23
N TYR A 589 -1.97 -5.43 4.19
CA TYR A 589 -1.68 -4.94 2.84
C TYR A 589 -2.86 -4.22 2.18
N CYS A 590 -4.08 -4.52 2.66
CA CYS A 590 -5.32 -3.95 2.14
C CYS A 590 -5.86 -2.85 3.06
N HIS A 591 -5.62 -3.00 4.36
CA HIS A 591 -6.19 -2.18 5.41
C HIS A 591 -5.07 -1.49 6.20
N SER A 592 -5.14 -0.17 6.32
CA SER A 592 -4.32 0.55 7.28
C SER A 592 -4.89 0.45 8.69
N GLN A 593 -4.05 0.79 9.66
CA GLN A 593 -4.43 0.97 11.05
C GLN A 593 -3.96 2.32 11.57
N TYR A 594 -4.24 3.41 10.83
CA TYR A 594 -4.24 4.76 11.39
C TYR A 594 -5.12 5.72 10.57
N ILE A 595 -5.83 6.60 11.27
CA ILE A 595 -6.72 7.62 10.69
C ILE A 595 -5.99 8.95 10.63
N ARG A 596 -6.01 9.59 9.45
CA ARG A 596 -5.37 10.89 9.21
C ARG A 596 -6.34 12.04 9.46
N PRO A 597 -5.86 13.23 9.85
CA PRO A 597 -6.67 14.45 9.96
C PRO A 597 -6.93 15.13 8.59
N VAL A 598 -7.17 14.37 7.52
CA VAL A 598 -7.34 14.90 6.15
C VAL A 598 -8.45 14.15 5.40
N THR A 599 -8.88 14.72 4.27
CA THR A 599 -9.82 14.11 3.30
C THR A 599 -11.11 13.53 3.89
N GLY A 600 -11.59 14.07 5.02
CA GLY A 600 -12.82 13.60 5.67
C GLY A 600 -12.71 12.19 6.27
N GLU A 601 -11.50 11.67 6.52
CA GLU A 601 -11.32 10.35 7.15
C GLU A 601 -11.98 10.26 8.53
N THR A 602 -12.06 11.37 9.26
CA THR A 602 -12.73 11.41 10.56
C THR A 602 -14.23 11.15 10.49
N LEU A 603 -14.86 11.57 9.40
CA LEU A 603 -16.28 11.31 9.15
C LEU A 603 -16.51 9.84 8.79
N ARG A 604 -15.62 9.25 7.98
CA ARG A 604 -15.76 7.85 7.53
C ARG A 604 -15.42 6.83 8.62
N TRP A 605 -14.33 7.05 9.34
CA TRP A 605 -13.74 6.03 10.20
C TRP A 605 -13.72 6.41 11.68
N GLY A 606 -13.87 7.68 12.03
CA GLY A 606 -13.92 8.13 13.42
C GLY A 606 -12.69 8.96 13.83
N PRO A 607 -12.47 9.17 15.14
CA PRO A 607 -11.46 10.11 15.62
C PRO A 607 -10.04 9.78 15.16
N VAL A 608 -9.25 10.83 14.93
CA VAL A 608 -7.84 10.77 14.50
C VAL A 608 -7.02 9.91 15.46
N SER A 609 -6.07 9.14 14.91
CA SER A 609 -5.22 8.28 15.70
C SER A 609 -4.26 9.05 16.61
N GLN A 610 -4.08 8.54 17.83
CA GLN A 610 -3.16 9.05 18.83
C GLN A 610 -1.95 8.11 18.99
N THR A 611 -0.83 8.66 19.44
CA THR A 611 0.42 7.91 19.59
C THR A 611 0.33 6.76 20.58
N GLY A 612 -0.32 6.96 21.73
CA GLY A 612 -0.39 5.97 22.80
C GLY A 612 -1.16 4.70 22.44
N GLU A 613 -2.01 4.75 21.42
CA GLU A 613 -2.80 3.60 20.96
C GLU A 613 -1.93 2.43 20.49
N TYR A 614 -0.72 2.73 20.01
CA TYR A 614 0.19 1.75 19.42
C TYR A 614 1.30 1.31 20.40
N ALA A 615 1.19 1.65 21.68
CA ALA A 615 2.22 1.37 22.68
C ALA A 615 2.69 -0.10 22.69
N TYR A 616 1.77 -1.04 22.45
CA TYR A 616 2.02 -2.48 22.46
C TYR A 616 2.07 -3.11 21.07
N ASP A 617 2.04 -2.30 20.01
CA ASP A 617 2.08 -2.80 18.64
C ASP A 617 3.49 -3.20 18.23
N ARG A 618 3.64 -4.49 17.88
CA ARG A 618 4.89 -5.09 17.38
C ARG A 618 4.61 -6.12 16.26
N PRO A 619 5.09 -5.90 15.03
CA PRO A 619 5.44 -4.58 14.49
C PRO A 619 4.20 -3.68 14.38
N HIS A 620 4.38 -2.40 14.10
CA HIS A 620 3.28 -1.52 13.68
C HIS A 620 2.63 -2.03 12.37
N LEU A 621 1.35 -1.71 12.13
CA LEU A 621 0.59 -2.16 10.94
C LEU A 621 -0.05 -0.98 10.18
N PHE A 622 0.72 0.10 10.02
CA PHE A 622 0.24 1.34 9.41
C PHE A 622 -0.09 1.20 7.91
N SER A 623 0.59 0.28 7.21
CA SER A 623 0.48 0.06 5.77
C SER A 623 0.86 1.28 4.93
N THR A 624 0.93 1.09 3.61
CA THR A 624 1.25 2.13 2.61
C THR A 624 0.19 2.23 1.51
N ARG A 625 -0.84 1.35 1.53
CA ARG A 625 -1.97 1.33 0.58
C ARG A 625 -3.28 0.90 1.24
N ARG A 626 -4.40 1.43 0.75
CA ARG A 626 -5.77 1.04 1.08
C ARG A 626 -6.52 0.61 -0.17
N ILE A 627 -6.90 -0.66 -0.18
CA ILE A 627 -7.93 -1.19 -1.09
C ILE A 627 -9.11 -1.79 -0.31
N GLY A 628 -8.95 -1.90 1.01
CA GLY A 628 -10.02 -1.98 1.99
C GLY A 628 -10.03 -0.72 2.88
N PRO A 629 -11.10 -0.49 3.66
CA PRO A 629 -11.19 0.63 4.58
C PRO A 629 -10.15 0.55 5.70
N ASP A 630 -9.85 1.68 6.36
CA ASP A 630 -9.07 1.66 7.60
C ASP A 630 -9.82 0.90 8.70
N LEU A 631 -9.08 0.13 9.51
CA LEU A 631 -9.66 -0.73 10.56
C LEU A 631 -9.38 -0.25 11.98
N THR A 632 -8.73 0.89 12.19
CA THR A 632 -8.33 1.37 13.53
C THR A 632 -9.52 1.62 14.47
N ARG A 633 -10.73 1.77 13.91
CA ARG A 633 -11.99 2.04 14.64
C ARG A 633 -13.10 1.08 14.23
N VAL A 634 -12.72 -0.13 13.82
CA VAL A 634 -13.71 -1.15 13.44
C VAL A 634 -14.29 -1.87 14.66
N GLY A 635 -13.53 -1.93 15.76
CA GLY A 635 -13.98 -2.55 16.99
C GLY A 635 -15.23 -1.86 17.53
N ARG A 636 -16.19 -2.68 17.96
CA ARG A 636 -17.56 -2.27 18.30
C ARG A 636 -18.36 -1.65 17.15
N LYS A 637 -17.79 -1.31 15.99
CA LYS A 637 -18.53 -0.73 14.85
C LYS A 637 -19.57 -1.73 14.32
N TYR A 638 -19.17 -2.99 14.23
CA TYR A 638 -19.98 -4.13 13.85
C TYR A 638 -19.95 -5.20 14.95
N GLU A 639 -21.01 -5.99 15.05
CA GLU A 639 -21.01 -7.19 15.90
C GLU A 639 -20.10 -8.30 15.35
N ASP A 640 -19.73 -9.26 16.19
CA ASP A 640 -18.91 -10.43 15.81
C ASP A 640 -19.53 -11.22 14.65
N GLY A 641 -20.86 -11.40 14.66
CA GLY A 641 -21.61 -12.10 13.61
C GLY A 641 -21.42 -11.47 12.22
N TRP A 642 -21.30 -10.14 12.14
CA TRP A 642 -21.00 -9.45 10.89
C TRP A 642 -19.60 -9.80 10.41
N HIS A 643 -18.60 -9.80 11.30
CA HIS A 643 -17.24 -10.20 10.94
C HIS A 643 -17.19 -11.66 10.52
N VAL A 644 -17.94 -12.55 11.17
CA VAL A 644 -18.03 -13.97 10.79
C VAL A 644 -18.59 -14.11 9.37
N ALA A 645 -19.72 -13.47 9.07
CA ALA A 645 -20.31 -13.46 7.73
C ALA A 645 -19.33 -12.89 6.69
N HIS A 646 -18.66 -11.78 7.02
CA HIS A 646 -17.73 -11.10 6.14
C HIS A 646 -16.50 -11.96 5.80
N HIS A 647 -15.93 -12.71 6.74
CA HIS A 647 -14.78 -13.58 6.45
C HIS A 647 -15.19 -14.87 5.73
N TRP A 648 -16.42 -15.35 5.93
CA TRP A 648 -16.94 -16.51 5.21
C TRP A 648 -17.18 -16.19 3.74
N GLU A 649 -17.94 -15.12 3.49
CA GLU A 649 -18.35 -14.70 2.16
C GLU A 649 -18.54 -13.17 2.16
N PRO A 650 -17.47 -12.39 1.86
CA PRO A 650 -17.49 -10.94 1.99
C PRO A 650 -18.62 -10.26 1.20
N ARG A 651 -19.01 -10.83 0.05
CA ARG A 651 -20.05 -10.27 -0.82
C ARG A 651 -21.45 -10.46 -0.27
N ASN A 652 -21.65 -11.31 0.75
CA ASN A 652 -22.95 -11.46 1.41
C ASN A 652 -23.28 -10.27 2.32
N VAL A 653 -22.28 -9.53 2.81
CA VAL A 653 -22.50 -8.30 3.62
C VAL A 653 -22.16 -7.03 2.86
N VAL A 654 -21.19 -7.09 1.94
CA VAL A 654 -20.76 -5.96 1.10
C VAL A 654 -20.67 -6.45 -0.34
N PRO A 655 -21.74 -6.36 -1.16
CA PRO A 655 -21.80 -6.95 -2.50
C PRO A 655 -20.64 -6.56 -3.44
N ASP A 656 -20.15 -5.32 -3.35
CA ASP A 656 -19.03 -4.82 -4.16
C ASP A 656 -17.63 -5.09 -3.54
N SER A 657 -17.54 -5.92 -2.49
CA SER A 657 -16.27 -6.20 -1.83
C SER A 657 -15.31 -6.97 -2.75
N ILE A 658 -14.08 -6.49 -2.81
CA ILE A 658 -12.96 -7.19 -3.48
C ILE A 658 -12.15 -8.07 -2.50
N MET A 659 -12.59 -8.18 -1.24
CA MET A 659 -11.95 -9.02 -0.25
C MET A 659 -12.11 -10.51 -0.64
N PRO A 660 -11.05 -11.33 -0.51
CA PRO A 660 -11.18 -12.77 -0.69
C PRO A 660 -11.92 -13.41 0.49
N ARG A 661 -12.47 -14.59 0.27
CA ARG A 661 -13.01 -15.44 1.35
C ARG A 661 -11.91 -16.15 2.14
N PHE A 662 -12.20 -16.52 3.38
CA PHE A 662 -11.27 -17.22 4.29
C PHE A 662 -11.84 -18.53 4.86
N PRO A 663 -12.20 -19.52 4.02
CA PRO A 663 -12.88 -20.75 4.47
C PRO A 663 -12.06 -21.58 5.48
N TRP A 664 -10.72 -21.49 5.49
CA TRP A 664 -9.86 -22.17 6.46
C TRP A 664 -9.88 -21.56 7.88
N LEU A 665 -10.57 -20.43 8.09
CA LEU A 665 -10.85 -19.89 9.42
C LEU A 665 -12.12 -20.50 10.05
N PHE A 666 -12.75 -21.43 9.36
CA PHE A 666 -13.99 -22.07 9.77
C PHE A 666 -13.80 -23.58 9.94
N GLN A 667 -14.65 -24.15 10.79
CA GLN A 667 -14.84 -25.58 10.88
C GLN A 667 -15.73 -26.05 9.71
N PRO A 668 -15.57 -27.30 9.23
CA PRO A 668 -16.50 -27.89 8.27
C PRO A 668 -17.95 -27.79 8.78
N ALA A 669 -18.85 -27.27 7.94
CA ALA A 669 -20.25 -27.11 8.29
C ALA A 669 -20.90 -28.48 8.59
N LYS A 670 -21.79 -28.52 9.60
CA LYS A 670 -22.59 -29.70 9.95
C LYS A 670 -24.03 -29.47 9.48
N GLY A 671 -24.44 -30.15 8.41
CA GLY A 671 -25.78 -29.99 7.82
C GLY A 671 -26.00 -28.58 7.25
N ASP A 672 -27.22 -28.06 7.40
CA ASP A 672 -27.63 -26.76 6.85
C ASP A 672 -27.29 -25.55 7.74
N ALA A 673 -26.61 -25.76 8.86
CA ALA A 673 -26.23 -24.69 9.78
C ALA A 673 -25.06 -23.85 9.21
N PRO A 674 -25.02 -22.53 9.48
CA PRO A 674 -23.90 -21.69 9.07
C PRO A 674 -22.59 -22.21 9.69
N PRO A 675 -21.47 -22.15 8.94
CA PRO A 675 -20.16 -22.59 9.41
C PRO A 675 -19.71 -21.76 10.61
N GLN A 676 -19.08 -22.42 11.58
CA GLN A 676 -18.56 -21.77 12.79
C GLN A 676 -17.06 -21.53 12.69
N LEU A 677 -16.59 -20.44 13.31
CA LEU A 677 -15.17 -20.12 13.36
C LEU A 677 -14.39 -21.20 14.12
N ASN A 678 -13.20 -21.53 13.61
CA ASN A 678 -12.20 -22.25 14.39
C ASN A 678 -11.48 -21.29 15.35
N GLU A 679 -10.51 -21.80 16.11
CA GLU A 679 -9.79 -21.01 17.11
C GLU A 679 -9.02 -19.82 16.50
N ASP A 680 -8.48 -19.96 15.30
CA ASP A 680 -7.82 -18.86 14.59
C ASP A 680 -8.82 -17.80 14.13
N GLY A 681 -9.98 -18.23 13.63
CA GLY A 681 -11.07 -17.34 13.25
C GLY A 681 -11.61 -16.53 14.43
N LYS A 682 -11.85 -17.18 15.58
CA LYS A 682 -12.27 -16.50 16.82
C LYS A 682 -11.22 -15.50 17.30
N ALA A 683 -9.94 -15.90 17.26
CA ALA A 683 -8.83 -15.04 17.64
C ALA A 683 -8.75 -13.80 16.74
N LEU A 684 -8.91 -13.96 15.43
CA LEU A 684 -8.92 -12.85 14.47
C LEU A 684 -10.04 -11.85 14.77
N VAL A 685 -11.27 -12.33 15.03
CA VAL A 685 -12.40 -11.47 15.40
C VAL A 685 -12.10 -10.72 16.70
N ALA A 686 -11.55 -11.39 17.72
CA ALA A 686 -11.17 -10.73 18.97
C ALA A 686 -10.15 -9.60 18.77
N TYR A 687 -9.13 -9.83 17.93
CA TYR A 687 -8.17 -8.78 17.57
C TYR A 687 -8.83 -7.61 16.83
N ILE A 688 -9.69 -7.89 15.85
CA ILE A 688 -10.42 -6.86 15.11
C ILE A 688 -11.33 -6.04 16.05
N GLN A 689 -12.02 -6.70 16.97
CA GLN A 689 -12.87 -6.03 17.97
C GLN A 689 -12.07 -5.18 18.97
N ARG A 690 -10.82 -5.54 19.23
CA ARG A 690 -9.92 -4.75 20.08
C ARG A 690 -9.57 -3.39 19.43
N LEU A 691 -9.54 -3.27 18.11
CA LEU A 691 -9.11 -2.05 17.42
C LEU A 691 -10.04 -0.86 17.72
N GLY A 692 -9.47 0.21 18.28
CA GLY A 692 -10.19 1.45 18.58
C GLY A 692 -10.89 1.49 19.95
N THR A 693 -10.84 0.40 20.72
CA THR A 693 -11.43 0.36 22.07
C THR A 693 -10.55 0.97 23.16
N SER A 694 -9.32 1.38 22.82
CA SER A 694 -8.37 1.97 23.77
C SER A 694 -8.65 3.43 24.12
N ILE A 695 -9.47 4.14 23.34
CA ILE A 695 -9.65 5.60 23.42
C ILE A 695 -10.98 6.01 24.08
N GLY A 696 -11.57 5.11 24.85
CA GLY A 696 -12.91 5.28 25.42
C GLY A 696 -14.03 5.03 24.42
N ASP A 697 -15.21 5.54 24.72
CA ASP A 697 -16.45 5.32 23.95
C ASP A 697 -16.57 6.26 22.76
N TRP A 698 -15.61 6.17 21.86
CA TRP A 698 -15.49 7.03 20.69
C TRP A 698 -16.71 7.07 19.77
N ARG A 699 -17.60 6.06 19.84
CA ARG A 699 -18.85 6.05 19.08
C ARG A 699 -19.80 7.17 19.51
N GLU A 700 -19.72 7.67 20.74
CA GLU A 700 -20.58 8.77 21.23
C GLU A 700 -20.19 10.14 20.65
N ASP A 701 -18.93 10.31 20.25
CA ASP A 701 -18.44 11.50 19.56
C ASP A 701 -18.38 11.29 18.02
N PHE A 702 -18.88 10.15 17.53
CA PHE A 702 -18.80 9.83 16.11
C PHE A 702 -19.82 10.66 15.33
N ALA A 703 -19.35 11.45 14.35
CA ALA A 703 -20.16 12.39 13.58
C ALA A 703 -21.54 11.88 13.10
N PRO A 704 -21.69 10.62 12.60
CA PRO A 704 -23.00 10.15 12.15
C PRO A 704 -24.09 10.22 13.22
N THR A 705 -23.71 10.06 14.49
CA THR A 705 -24.63 9.98 15.62
C THR A 705 -25.29 11.32 15.94
N ARG A 706 -24.73 12.43 15.45
CA ARG A 706 -25.24 13.79 15.65
C ARG A 706 -26.13 14.29 14.51
N ILE A 707 -26.28 13.50 13.45
CA ILE A 707 -27.02 13.91 12.26
C ILE A 707 -28.51 13.73 12.49
N SER A 708 -29.25 14.83 12.34
CA SER A 708 -30.71 14.84 12.33
C SER A 708 -31.27 14.64 10.91
N ALA A 709 -32.57 14.36 10.84
CA ALA A 709 -33.32 14.33 9.59
C ALA A 709 -33.21 15.66 8.81
N GLY A 710 -32.91 15.58 7.50
CA GLY A 710 -32.87 16.72 6.58
C GLY A 710 -34.15 16.90 5.75
N MET A 711 -34.17 17.88 4.85
CA MET A 711 -35.37 18.27 4.06
C MET A 711 -35.84 17.25 3.01
N ALA A 712 -35.04 16.25 2.63
CA ALA A 712 -35.29 15.36 1.49
C ALA A 712 -36.27 14.18 1.77
N LEU A 713 -36.99 14.19 2.89
CA LEU A 713 -37.76 13.03 3.35
C LEU A 713 -39.11 12.84 2.68
N ASN A 714 -39.72 13.92 2.18
CA ASN A 714 -41.03 13.89 1.54
C ASN A 714 -40.92 14.32 0.07
N PRO A 715 -40.70 13.39 -0.89
CA PRO A 715 -40.62 13.73 -2.29
C PRO A 715 -41.99 14.19 -2.82
N SER A 716 -41.99 15.12 -3.78
CA SER A 716 -43.22 15.48 -4.49
C SER A 716 -43.79 14.26 -5.23
N PRO A 717 -45.10 14.23 -5.53
CA PRO A 717 -45.71 13.13 -6.29
C PRO A 717 -45.01 12.82 -7.62
N GLU A 718 -44.51 13.86 -8.30
CA GLU A 718 -43.80 13.77 -9.59
C GLU A 718 -42.46 13.04 -9.48
N MET A 719 -41.78 13.10 -8.33
CA MET A 719 -40.46 12.49 -8.11
C MET A 719 -40.53 11.09 -7.48
N LYS A 720 -41.74 10.60 -7.17
CA LYS A 720 -41.90 9.37 -6.38
C LYS A 720 -41.37 8.12 -7.09
N ASP A 721 -41.69 7.96 -8.37
CA ASP A 721 -41.26 6.77 -9.14
C ASP A 721 -39.74 6.76 -9.35
N GLU A 722 -39.14 7.93 -9.61
CA GLU A 722 -37.68 8.08 -9.68
C GLU A 722 -37.01 7.71 -8.35
N MET A 723 -37.55 8.21 -7.23
CA MET A 723 -37.04 7.90 -5.89
C MET A 723 -37.20 6.43 -5.52
N LEU A 724 -38.27 5.76 -5.97
CA LEU A 724 -38.46 4.33 -5.75
C LEU A 724 -37.48 3.50 -6.58
N ALA A 725 -37.27 3.83 -7.86
CA ALA A 725 -36.30 3.16 -8.72
C ALA A 725 -34.87 3.33 -8.17
N PHE A 726 -34.53 4.54 -7.74
CA PHE A 726 -33.24 4.82 -7.11
C PHE A 726 -33.10 4.15 -5.74
N GLY A 727 -34.14 4.15 -4.91
CA GLY A 727 -34.16 3.48 -3.62
C GLY A 727 -33.98 1.97 -3.73
N LYS A 728 -34.55 1.36 -4.78
CA LYS A 728 -34.35 -0.06 -5.10
C LYS A 728 -32.88 -0.37 -5.39
N SER A 729 -32.20 0.44 -6.20
CA SER A 729 -30.78 0.19 -6.52
C SER A 729 -29.89 0.33 -5.29
N VAL A 730 -30.17 1.31 -4.42
CA VAL A 730 -29.49 1.46 -3.12
C VAL A 730 -29.72 0.23 -2.24
N TYR A 731 -30.97 -0.25 -2.14
CA TYR A 731 -31.32 -1.44 -1.36
C TYR A 731 -30.60 -2.70 -1.84
N GLU A 732 -30.62 -2.96 -3.15
CA GLU A 732 -29.96 -4.11 -3.77
C GLU A 732 -28.43 -4.08 -3.59
N ARG A 733 -27.85 -2.89 -3.52
CA ARG A 733 -26.41 -2.74 -3.37
C ARG A 733 -25.94 -2.76 -1.91
N ARG A 734 -26.76 -2.32 -0.96
CA ARG A 734 -26.34 -2.03 0.43
C ARG A 734 -27.10 -2.80 1.51
N CYS A 735 -28.37 -3.13 1.28
CA CYS A 735 -29.26 -3.67 2.32
C CYS A 735 -29.60 -5.16 2.12
N ILE A 736 -29.64 -5.62 0.86
CA ILE A 736 -30.14 -6.95 0.48
C ILE A 736 -29.38 -8.10 1.15
N GLY A 737 -28.07 -7.94 1.38
CA GLY A 737 -27.21 -8.97 1.95
C GLY A 737 -27.64 -9.42 3.36
N CYS A 738 -28.22 -8.49 4.12
CA CYS A 738 -28.77 -8.76 5.45
C CYS A 738 -30.30 -8.92 5.41
N HIS A 739 -31.02 -8.03 4.74
CA HIS A 739 -32.49 -7.98 4.80
C HIS A 739 -33.21 -8.89 3.78
N GLY A 740 -32.49 -9.41 2.77
CA GLY A 740 -33.03 -10.28 1.74
C GLY A 740 -33.78 -9.52 0.63
N ALA A 741 -33.94 -10.15 -0.53
CA ALA A 741 -34.63 -9.54 -1.69
C ALA A 741 -36.12 -9.23 -1.41
N LYS A 742 -36.73 -9.98 -0.49
CA LYS A 742 -38.14 -9.83 -0.08
C LYS A 742 -38.33 -8.87 1.11
N GLY A 743 -37.24 -8.33 1.67
CA GLY A 743 -37.29 -7.51 2.88
C GLY A 743 -37.77 -8.27 4.13
N ASP A 744 -37.70 -9.60 4.14
CA ASP A 744 -38.20 -10.48 5.21
C ASP A 744 -37.16 -10.75 6.32
N GLY A 745 -35.98 -10.13 6.22
CA GLY A 745 -34.89 -10.31 7.18
C GLY A 745 -34.13 -11.63 7.01
N ASN A 746 -34.36 -12.37 5.91
CA ASN A 746 -33.70 -13.64 5.60
C ASN A 746 -32.68 -13.50 4.46
N GLY A 747 -31.82 -12.47 4.52
CA GLY A 747 -30.69 -12.34 3.60
C GLY A 747 -29.64 -13.44 3.79
N PRO A 748 -28.70 -13.61 2.84
CA PRO A 748 -27.67 -14.65 2.91
C PRO A 748 -26.78 -14.57 4.16
N SER A 749 -26.62 -13.36 4.73
CA SER A 749 -25.87 -13.18 5.98
C SER A 749 -26.69 -13.42 7.24
N ALA A 750 -28.02 -13.43 7.17
CA ALA A 750 -28.90 -13.38 8.34
C ALA A 750 -28.71 -14.55 9.33
N GLY A 751 -28.23 -15.70 8.84
CA GLY A 751 -27.91 -16.87 9.69
C GLY A 751 -26.75 -16.64 10.66
N PHE A 752 -25.84 -15.70 10.37
CA PHE A 752 -24.68 -15.38 11.19
C PHE A 752 -24.94 -14.26 12.19
N LEU A 753 -26.02 -13.49 12.02
CA LEU A 753 -26.24 -12.23 12.72
C LEU A 753 -27.11 -12.39 13.96
N ASN A 754 -26.76 -11.69 15.02
CA ASN A 754 -27.50 -11.65 16.28
C ASN A 754 -27.50 -10.22 16.88
N PRO A 755 -28.63 -9.50 16.84
CA PRO A 755 -29.96 -9.96 16.45
C PRO A 755 -30.11 -10.17 14.94
N ARG A 756 -31.07 -11.02 14.56
CA ARG A 756 -31.42 -11.18 13.14
C ARG A 756 -31.91 -9.86 12.52
N PRO A 757 -31.64 -9.63 11.22
CA PRO A 757 -32.12 -8.44 10.50
C PRO A 757 -33.63 -8.26 10.57
N ARG A 758 -34.05 -7.00 10.47
CA ARG A 758 -35.46 -6.61 10.52
C ARG A 758 -36.23 -7.15 9.30
N ASP A 759 -37.31 -7.86 9.58
CA ASP A 759 -38.42 -8.14 8.65
C ASP A 759 -39.28 -6.88 8.47
N PHE A 760 -39.25 -6.31 7.26
CA PHE A 760 -40.00 -5.11 6.86
C PHE A 760 -41.43 -5.41 6.42
N THR A 761 -41.76 -6.67 6.10
CA THR A 761 -43.07 -7.04 5.52
C THR A 761 -44.25 -6.76 6.47
N ARG A 762 -43.99 -6.83 7.79
CA ARG A 762 -44.97 -6.51 8.84
C ARG A 762 -45.10 -5.02 9.16
N GLY A 763 -44.21 -4.16 8.65
CA GLY A 763 -44.21 -2.73 8.97
C GLY A 763 -44.00 -2.40 10.45
N ILE A 764 -43.37 -3.30 11.23
CA ILE A 764 -43.09 -3.09 12.66
C ILE A 764 -41.62 -2.70 12.85
N PHE A 765 -41.36 -1.51 13.38
CA PHE A 765 -40.02 -0.97 13.58
C PHE A 765 -39.74 -0.71 15.06
N LYS A 766 -38.50 -0.96 15.50
CA LYS A 766 -38.12 -0.89 16.91
C LYS A 766 -38.20 0.55 17.46
N PHE A 767 -37.58 1.49 16.76
CA PHE A 767 -37.39 2.86 17.22
C PHE A 767 -38.21 3.83 16.39
N ARG A 768 -39.03 4.64 17.05
CA ARG A 768 -39.97 5.58 16.43
C ARG A 768 -40.35 6.71 17.38
N SER A 769 -40.81 7.81 16.79
CA SER A 769 -41.35 8.98 17.50
C SER A 769 -42.88 8.95 17.61
N THR A 770 -43.57 8.04 16.93
CA THR A 770 -45.03 7.99 16.87
C THR A 770 -45.64 7.29 18.10
N PRO A 771 -46.81 7.75 18.58
CA PRO A 771 -47.46 7.22 19.78
C PRO A 771 -48.02 5.81 19.51
N ALA A 772 -48.28 5.07 20.60
CA ALA A 772 -48.76 3.68 20.62
C ALA A 772 -47.74 2.61 20.20
N LYS A 773 -47.94 1.38 20.71
CA LYS A 773 -47.09 0.22 20.41
C LYS A 773 -47.24 -0.18 18.94
N ASP A 774 -46.12 -0.47 18.26
CA ASP A 774 -46.08 -0.98 16.87
C ASP A 774 -46.72 -0.09 15.79
N SER A 775 -46.90 1.20 16.09
CA SER A 775 -47.29 2.23 15.12
C SER A 775 -46.22 2.43 14.03
N LEU A 776 -46.64 2.92 12.87
CA LEU A 776 -45.73 3.22 11.76
C LEU A 776 -44.76 4.35 12.17
N PRO A 777 -43.44 4.21 11.91
CA PRO A 777 -42.47 5.28 12.14
C PRO A 777 -42.63 6.41 11.12
N THR A 778 -42.10 7.59 11.45
CA THR A 778 -41.97 8.67 10.46
C THR A 778 -40.79 8.39 9.51
N ASP A 779 -40.77 9.08 8.35
CA ASP A 779 -39.63 9.01 7.44
C ASP A 779 -38.34 9.55 8.11
N ALA A 780 -38.48 10.48 9.07
CA ALA A 780 -37.37 10.97 9.89
C ALA A 780 -36.81 9.89 10.83
N ASP A 781 -37.68 9.08 11.45
CA ASP A 781 -37.25 7.97 12.32
C ASP A 781 -36.46 6.91 11.52
N LEU A 782 -36.95 6.57 10.32
CA LEU A 782 -36.26 5.65 9.42
C LEU A 782 -34.92 6.23 8.94
N PHE A 783 -34.89 7.53 8.64
CA PHE A 783 -33.67 8.22 8.22
C PHE A 783 -32.58 8.23 9.29
N ILE A 784 -32.96 8.51 10.53
CA ILE A 784 -32.05 8.47 11.67
C ILE A 784 -31.53 7.04 11.86
N THR A 785 -32.41 6.04 11.82
CA THR A 785 -32.03 4.62 11.95
C THR A 785 -31.04 4.18 10.88
N VAL A 786 -31.27 4.54 9.61
CA VAL A 786 -30.35 4.22 8.51
C VAL A 786 -29.03 4.98 8.66
N THR A 787 -29.08 6.26 9.04
CA THR A 787 -27.88 7.10 9.20
C THR A 787 -26.97 6.60 10.31
N HIS A 788 -27.54 6.33 11.48
CA HIS A 788 -26.80 5.94 12.69
C HIS A 788 -26.47 4.44 12.69
N GLY A 789 -27.20 3.63 11.92
CA GLY A 789 -27.19 2.19 12.08
C GLY A 789 -27.79 1.76 13.41
N LEU A 790 -27.52 0.52 13.82
CA LEU A 790 -27.92 0.01 15.13
C LEU A 790 -26.68 -0.48 15.89
N TRP A 791 -26.35 0.21 16.97
CA TRP A 791 -25.18 -0.08 17.81
C TRP A 791 -25.28 -1.46 18.46
N GLY A 792 -24.13 -2.12 18.60
CA GLY A 792 -24.07 -3.49 19.13
C GLY A 792 -24.75 -4.53 18.22
N THR A 793 -25.02 -4.18 16.96
CA THR A 793 -25.57 -5.09 15.96
C THR A 793 -24.75 -5.07 14.66
N ALA A 794 -25.12 -5.93 13.71
CA ALA A 794 -24.55 -5.98 12.37
C ALA A 794 -24.91 -4.80 11.44
N MET A 795 -25.82 -3.90 11.84
CA MET A 795 -26.29 -2.80 10.97
C MET A 795 -25.34 -1.58 11.05
N PRO A 796 -24.53 -1.29 10.01
CA PRO A 796 -23.63 -0.14 10.02
C PRO A 796 -24.36 1.20 9.94
N THR A 797 -23.60 2.25 10.24
CA THR A 797 -23.91 3.63 9.86
C THR A 797 -23.88 3.80 8.35
N TRP A 798 -24.90 4.44 7.76
CA TRP A 798 -24.93 4.80 6.34
C TRP A 798 -24.81 6.31 6.09
N GLU A 799 -24.11 7.04 6.95
CA GLU A 799 -23.82 8.47 6.70
C GLU A 799 -23.00 8.67 5.42
N GLU A 800 -22.09 7.76 5.11
CA GLU A 800 -21.16 7.87 3.97
C GLU A 800 -21.85 7.93 2.60
N ILE A 801 -23.13 7.56 2.52
CA ILE A 801 -23.96 7.72 1.32
C ILE A 801 -24.81 8.99 1.44
N SER A 802 -25.14 9.59 0.30
CA SER A 802 -25.81 10.89 0.25
C SER A 802 -27.15 10.88 0.97
N GLY A 803 -27.58 12.05 1.47
CA GLY A 803 -28.91 12.19 2.07
C GLY A 803 -30.04 11.81 1.11
N ARG A 804 -29.84 12.00 -0.20
CA ARG A 804 -30.78 11.58 -1.25
C ARG A 804 -30.88 10.06 -1.36
N GLU A 805 -29.76 9.34 -1.33
CA GLU A 805 -29.75 7.86 -1.34
C GLU A 805 -30.45 7.29 -0.11
N ARG A 806 -30.17 7.86 1.07
CA ARG A 806 -30.85 7.48 2.31
C ARG A 806 -32.36 7.74 2.25
N ALA A 807 -32.78 8.91 1.77
CA ALA A 807 -34.19 9.20 1.58
C ALA A 807 -34.86 8.25 0.58
N ALA A 808 -34.19 7.94 -0.54
CA ALA A 808 -34.71 7.05 -1.57
C ALA A 808 -34.89 5.61 -1.07
N VAL A 809 -33.90 5.05 -0.37
CA VAL A 809 -34.01 3.68 0.17
C VAL A 809 -35.13 3.56 1.21
N ILE A 810 -35.39 4.62 1.99
CA ILE A 810 -36.52 4.66 2.93
C ILE A 810 -37.86 4.54 2.19
N GLN A 811 -38.04 5.28 1.08
CA GLN A 811 -39.25 5.16 0.28
C GLN A 811 -39.42 3.75 -0.31
N TYR A 812 -38.32 3.12 -0.72
CA TYR A 812 -38.35 1.75 -1.21
C TYR A 812 -38.68 0.72 -0.11
N ILE A 813 -38.13 0.86 1.10
CA ILE A 813 -38.43 -0.02 2.24
C ILE A 813 -39.94 -0.06 2.55
N LYS A 814 -40.64 1.06 2.36
CA LYS A 814 -42.09 1.16 2.59
C LYS A 814 -42.92 0.31 1.62
N VAL A 815 -42.37 -0.09 0.46
CA VAL A 815 -43.07 -0.96 -0.50
C VAL A 815 -43.27 -2.39 0.03
N PHE A 816 -42.44 -2.86 0.97
CA PHE A 816 -42.53 -4.23 1.48
C PHE A 816 -43.77 -4.51 2.34
N SER A 817 -44.49 -3.48 2.79
CA SER A 817 -45.66 -3.64 3.65
C SER A 817 -46.85 -2.80 3.19
N GLU A 818 -48.01 -3.45 3.06
CA GLU A 818 -49.26 -2.77 2.70
C GLU A 818 -49.76 -1.80 3.78
N ARG A 819 -49.25 -1.90 5.02
CA ARG A 819 -49.65 -1.01 6.13
C ARG A 819 -49.42 0.46 5.80
N TRP A 820 -48.36 0.77 5.06
CA TRP A 820 -48.04 2.13 4.62
C TRP A 820 -49.11 2.77 3.71
N GLN A 821 -50.01 1.95 3.13
CA GLN A 821 -51.14 2.42 2.33
C GLN A 821 -52.45 2.43 3.12
N LYS A 822 -52.54 1.63 4.20
CA LYS A 822 -53.78 1.36 4.95
C LYS A 822 -53.87 2.15 6.27
N GLU A 823 -52.74 2.50 6.85
CA GLU A 823 -52.66 3.13 8.18
C GLU A 823 -52.00 4.52 8.07
N PRO A 824 -52.54 5.56 8.72
CA PRO A 824 -51.88 6.86 8.79
C PRO A 824 -50.66 6.79 9.73
N VAL A 825 -49.61 7.56 9.40
CA VAL A 825 -48.46 7.75 10.30
C VAL A 825 -48.89 8.69 11.44
N GLY A 826 -48.66 8.28 12.68
CA GLY A 826 -49.02 9.06 13.86
C GLY A 826 -48.21 10.37 13.99
N GLN A 827 -48.72 11.34 14.75
CA GLN A 827 -47.99 12.56 15.06
C GLN A 827 -46.83 12.27 16.03
N PRO A 828 -45.61 12.77 15.80
CA PRO A 828 -44.49 12.58 16.74
C PRO A 828 -44.81 13.06 18.15
N ILE A 829 -44.31 12.35 19.16
CA ILE A 829 -44.36 12.81 20.55
C ILE A 829 -43.53 14.08 20.73
N VAL A 830 -43.95 14.94 21.66
CA VAL A 830 -43.18 16.12 22.04
C VAL A 830 -42.04 15.68 22.95
N ILE A 831 -40.80 15.99 22.57
CA ILE A 831 -39.61 15.75 23.40
C ILE A 831 -39.21 17.07 24.04
N LEU A 832 -39.23 17.11 25.37
CA LEU A 832 -38.80 18.29 26.13
C LEU A 832 -37.27 18.33 26.21
N PRO A 833 -36.67 19.53 26.35
CA PRO A 833 -35.23 19.64 26.60
C PRO A 833 -34.80 18.84 27.82
N GLU A 834 -33.63 18.20 27.73
CA GLU A 834 -33.09 17.39 28.83
C GLU A 834 -32.91 18.22 30.09
N THR A 835 -33.43 17.73 31.22
CA THR A 835 -33.28 18.41 32.51
C THR A 835 -31.90 18.13 33.09
N PRO A 836 -31.28 19.10 33.79
CA PRO A 836 -29.97 18.89 34.41
C PRO A 836 -29.97 17.71 35.38
N VAL A 837 -28.90 16.91 35.34
CA VAL A 837 -28.69 15.81 36.29
C VAL A 837 -28.41 16.40 37.68
N THR A 838 -29.36 16.22 38.61
CA THR A 838 -29.26 16.63 40.00
C THR A 838 -29.50 15.42 40.91
N GLN A 839 -29.07 15.48 42.17
CA GLN A 839 -29.31 14.39 43.11
C GLN A 839 -30.82 14.08 43.25
N ALA A 840 -31.67 15.11 43.17
CA ALA A 840 -33.12 14.97 43.21
C ALA A 840 -33.66 14.25 41.96
N SER A 841 -33.19 14.60 40.75
CA SER A 841 -33.64 13.94 39.53
C SER A 841 -33.17 12.48 39.46
N VAL A 842 -31.97 12.17 39.93
CA VAL A 842 -31.48 10.78 40.05
C VAL A 842 -32.32 9.96 41.03
N GLN A 843 -32.66 10.52 42.20
CA GLN A 843 -33.50 9.82 43.17
C GLN A 843 -34.95 9.60 42.66
N ASN A 844 -35.49 10.57 41.92
CA ASN A 844 -36.78 10.42 41.26
C ASN A 844 -36.73 9.32 40.19
N GLY A 845 -35.70 9.34 39.32
CA GLY A 845 -35.45 8.29 38.33
C GLY A 845 -35.36 6.90 38.96
N LYS A 846 -34.65 6.76 40.09
CA LYS A 846 -34.58 5.51 40.86
C LYS A 846 -35.96 5.04 41.34
N THR A 847 -36.79 5.97 41.82
CA THR A 847 -38.16 5.66 42.26
C THR A 847 -39.05 5.21 41.10
N ILE A 848 -38.89 5.79 39.91
CA ILE A 848 -39.60 5.36 38.70
C ILE A 848 -39.12 3.97 38.26
N PHE A 849 -37.81 3.76 38.21
CA PHE A 849 -37.19 2.52 37.73
C PHE A 849 -37.53 1.31 38.60
N HIS A 850 -37.53 1.47 39.92
CA HIS A 850 -37.85 0.38 40.88
C HIS A 850 -39.32 0.32 41.30
N GLY A 851 -40.08 1.41 41.12
CA GLY A 851 -41.43 1.56 41.64
C GLY A 851 -42.47 1.65 40.53
N LYS A 852 -42.67 2.86 39.99
CA LYS A 852 -43.84 3.17 39.14
C LYS A 852 -43.82 2.49 37.76
N ALA A 853 -42.65 2.43 37.12
CA ALA A 853 -42.51 1.84 35.78
C ALA A 853 -41.99 0.40 35.81
N ILE A 854 -41.50 -0.06 36.97
CA ILE A 854 -41.07 -1.45 37.21
C ILE A 854 -40.01 -1.93 36.19
N CYS A 855 -39.19 -1.00 35.66
CA CYS A 855 -38.17 -1.28 34.65
C CYS A 855 -37.17 -2.36 35.11
N PHE A 856 -36.89 -2.43 36.42
CA PHE A 856 -35.97 -3.40 37.02
C PHE A 856 -36.38 -4.87 36.82
N MET A 857 -37.66 -5.18 36.60
CA MET A 857 -38.09 -6.57 36.37
C MET A 857 -37.52 -7.17 35.08
N CYS A 858 -37.25 -6.32 34.09
CA CYS A 858 -36.64 -6.73 32.82
C CYS A 858 -35.15 -6.35 32.79
N HIS A 859 -34.79 -5.14 33.21
CA HIS A 859 -33.43 -4.64 33.10
C HIS A 859 -32.52 -4.95 34.31
N GLY A 860 -33.05 -5.57 35.37
CA GLY A 860 -32.31 -5.83 36.61
C GLY A 860 -32.22 -4.58 37.50
N ALA A 861 -31.91 -4.78 38.78
CA ALA A 861 -31.83 -3.68 39.76
C ALA A 861 -30.70 -2.69 39.44
N ASP A 862 -29.61 -3.19 38.86
CA ASP A 862 -28.44 -2.39 38.44
C ASP A 862 -28.49 -1.98 36.95
N GLY A 863 -29.58 -2.30 36.23
CA GLY A 863 -29.69 -2.00 34.80
C GLY A 863 -28.83 -2.88 33.88
N LYS A 864 -28.45 -4.09 34.33
CA LYS A 864 -27.57 -5.02 33.58
C LYS A 864 -28.29 -5.89 32.54
N GLY A 865 -29.61 -5.76 32.39
CA GLY A 865 -30.41 -6.58 31.49
C GLY A 865 -30.72 -7.98 32.03
N ASP A 866 -30.53 -8.22 33.32
CA ASP A 866 -30.61 -9.51 34.01
C ASP A 866 -31.81 -9.61 34.99
N GLY A 867 -32.89 -8.86 34.70
CA GLY A 867 -34.10 -8.89 35.52
C GLY A 867 -34.81 -10.25 35.51
N ILE A 868 -35.70 -10.49 36.48
CA ILE A 868 -36.38 -11.78 36.66
C ILE A 868 -37.18 -12.22 35.42
N LEU A 869 -37.64 -11.27 34.61
CA LEU A 869 -38.40 -11.52 33.38
C LEU A 869 -37.51 -11.67 32.15
N ALA A 870 -36.24 -11.27 32.22
CA ALA A 870 -35.35 -11.13 31.05
C ALA A 870 -35.19 -12.44 30.27
N ALA A 871 -35.07 -13.58 30.96
CA ALA A 871 -34.90 -14.89 30.32
C ALA A 871 -36.12 -15.36 29.52
N GLY A 872 -37.32 -14.85 29.82
CA GLY A 872 -38.58 -15.25 29.19
C GLY A 872 -39.04 -14.34 28.06
N LEU A 873 -38.36 -13.21 27.82
CA LEU A 873 -38.78 -12.21 26.83
C LEU A 873 -38.64 -12.75 25.41
N LYS A 874 -39.69 -12.58 24.62
CA LYS A 874 -39.71 -12.94 23.20
C LYS A 874 -40.24 -11.80 22.35
N ASP A 875 -39.69 -11.64 21.17
CA ASP A 875 -40.19 -10.72 20.17
C ASP A 875 -41.50 -11.24 19.52
N VAL A 876 -42.14 -10.42 18.69
CA VAL A 876 -43.38 -10.78 17.96
C VAL A 876 -43.17 -11.86 16.88
N TRP A 877 -41.93 -12.31 16.66
CA TRP A 877 -41.57 -13.45 15.82
C TRP A 877 -41.22 -14.70 16.64
N GLY A 878 -41.44 -14.66 17.97
CA GLY A 878 -41.21 -15.78 18.89
C GLY A 878 -39.74 -16.03 19.22
N ARG A 879 -38.83 -15.13 18.83
CA ARG A 879 -37.38 -15.24 19.09
C ARG A 879 -37.05 -14.64 20.44
N PRO A 880 -36.04 -15.15 21.16
CA PRO A 880 -35.58 -14.54 22.41
C PRO A 880 -35.20 -13.08 22.20
N ASP A 881 -35.70 -12.19 23.05
CA ASP A 881 -35.32 -10.78 23.05
C ASP A 881 -34.56 -10.45 24.33
N ARG A 882 -33.48 -9.66 24.21
CA ARG A 882 -32.60 -9.34 25.33
C ARG A 882 -32.84 -7.91 25.77
N SER A 883 -33.10 -7.73 27.06
CA SER A 883 -33.13 -6.40 27.69
C SER A 883 -31.77 -5.73 27.57
N ALA A 884 -31.77 -4.43 27.25
CA ALA A 884 -30.55 -3.67 27.13
C ALA A 884 -29.82 -3.57 28.48
N ASN A 885 -28.50 -3.73 28.45
CA ASN A 885 -27.62 -3.47 29.57
C ASN A 885 -27.09 -2.03 29.48
N PHE A 886 -27.51 -1.18 30.41
CA PHE A 886 -27.16 0.25 30.45
C PHE A 886 -25.75 0.51 31.00
N THR A 887 -25.09 -0.51 31.54
CA THR A 887 -23.71 -0.41 32.06
C THR A 887 -22.65 -0.70 30.98
N LEU A 888 -23.07 -1.14 29.80
CA LEU A 888 -22.17 -1.45 28.70
C LEU A 888 -21.83 -0.19 27.89
N PRO A 889 -20.59 -0.12 27.36
CA PRO A 889 -20.16 0.97 26.51
C PRO A 889 -20.90 1.02 25.16
N ALA A 890 -20.83 2.17 24.49
CA ALA A 890 -21.50 2.38 23.20
C ALA A 890 -21.01 1.40 22.11
N GLY A 891 -21.95 0.70 21.47
CA GLY A 891 -21.63 -0.28 20.43
C GLY A 891 -21.32 -1.69 20.94
N GLU A 892 -21.28 -1.92 22.25
CA GLU A 892 -21.11 -3.25 22.82
C GLU A 892 -22.36 -4.11 22.62
N HIS A 893 -22.18 -5.40 22.35
CA HIS A 893 -23.30 -6.30 22.09
C HIS A 893 -24.18 -6.47 23.34
N GLY A 894 -25.48 -6.18 23.20
CA GLY A 894 -26.45 -6.20 24.30
C GLY A 894 -26.63 -4.85 25.01
N GLY A 895 -25.87 -3.82 24.63
CA GLY A 895 -26.07 -2.44 25.09
C GLY A 895 -27.22 -1.72 24.37
N VAL A 896 -27.26 -0.39 24.54
CA VAL A 896 -28.24 0.49 23.87
C VAL A 896 -27.90 0.65 22.38
N LYS A 897 -28.92 0.72 21.52
CA LYS A 897 -28.76 0.50 20.06
C LYS A 897 -28.78 1.76 19.17
N LEU A 898 -29.10 2.94 19.68
CA LEU A 898 -29.26 4.15 18.84
C LEU A 898 -28.80 5.45 19.50
N GLY A 899 -28.19 5.38 20.68
CA GLY A 899 -27.83 6.56 21.44
C GLY A 899 -27.83 6.32 22.95
N HIS A 900 -26.85 6.87 23.66
CA HIS A 900 -26.89 7.04 25.12
C HIS A 900 -27.39 8.44 25.52
N ASP A 901 -27.78 9.27 24.56
CA ASP A 901 -28.33 10.59 24.83
C ASP A 901 -29.73 10.52 25.45
N GLY A 902 -30.04 11.51 26.30
CA GLY A 902 -31.30 11.59 27.00
C GLY A 902 -32.51 11.66 26.06
N GLU A 903 -32.38 12.30 24.90
CA GLU A 903 -33.45 12.42 23.90
C GLU A 903 -33.86 11.03 23.36
N HIS A 904 -32.88 10.23 22.96
CA HIS A 904 -33.12 8.89 22.42
C HIS A 904 -33.70 7.94 23.48
N ILE A 905 -33.14 7.97 24.69
CA ILE A 905 -33.61 7.15 25.81
C ILE A 905 -35.04 7.54 26.18
N PHE A 906 -35.32 8.83 26.33
CA PHE A 906 -36.66 9.35 26.61
C PHE A 906 -37.66 8.91 25.54
N LYS A 907 -37.34 9.13 24.26
CA LYS A 907 -38.19 8.72 23.14
C LYS A 907 -38.49 7.23 23.20
N THR A 908 -37.48 6.39 23.42
CA THR A 908 -37.61 4.93 23.49
C THR A 908 -38.49 4.47 24.67
N ILE A 909 -38.38 5.12 25.83
CA ILE A 909 -39.22 4.82 26.99
C ILE A 909 -40.68 5.23 26.70
N MET A 910 -40.89 6.43 26.17
CA MET A 910 -42.24 6.95 25.96
C MET A 910 -43.00 6.18 24.87
N THR A 911 -42.34 5.82 23.76
CA THR A 911 -42.98 5.11 22.64
C THR A 911 -42.87 3.58 22.73
N GLY A 912 -42.00 3.05 23.61
CA GLY A 912 -41.70 1.63 23.72
C GLY A 912 -40.99 1.07 22.49
N VAL A 913 -40.40 -0.13 22.62
CA VAL A 913 -39.63 -0.73 21.53
C VAL A 913 -40.52 -1.66 20.70
N GLY A 914 -40.76 -1.30 19.44
CA GLY A 914 -41.68 -2.03 18.57
C GLY A 914 -41.24 -3.47 18.29
N GLY A 915 -42.20 -4.39 18.27
CA GLY A 915 -41.97 -5.82 18.10
C GLY A 915 -41.37 -6.52 19.31
N THR A 916 -41.20 -5.82 20.44
CA THR A 916 -40.67 -6.37 21.69
C THR A 916 -41.72 -6.37 22.82
N PRO A 917 -41.45 -7.03 23.96
CA PRO A 917 -42.29 -6.91 25.14
C PRO A 917 -42.30 -5.52 25.80
N MET A 918 -41.38 -4.62 25.47
CA MET A 918 -41.29 -3.29 26.10
C MET A 918 -42.49 -2.40 25.71
N PRO A 919 -43.37 -2.03 26.67
CA PRO A 919 -44.54 -1.21 26.37
C PRO A 919 -44.18 0.29 26.23
N PRO A 920 -45.04 1.10 25.59
CA PRO A 920 -44.96 2.55 25.69
C PRO A 920 -45.35 3.00 27.10
N PHE A 921 -44.59 3.93 27.68
CA PHE A 921 -44.92 4.55 28.98
C PHE A 921 -45.64 5.90 28.84
N GLN A 922 -45.90 6.34 27.61
CA GLN A 922 -46.74 7.49 27.34
C GLN A 922 -48.14 7.32 27.99
N GLY A 923 -48.49 8.24 28.88
CA GLY A 923 -49.74 8.19 29.67
C GLY A 923 -49.60 7.53 31.05
N GLN A 924 -48.51 6.79 31.32
CA GLN A 924 -48.16 6.28 32.65
C GLN A 924 -47.16 7.18 33.37
N LEU A 925 -46.24 7.77 32.60
CA LEU A 925 -45.27 8.75 33.06
C LEU A 925 -45.60 10.12 32.47
N LYS A 926 -45.36 11.16 33.26
CA LYS A 926 -45.40 12.54 32.76
C LYS A 926 -44.06 12.87 32.06
N PRO A 927 -44.04 13.77 31.08
CA PRO A 927 -42.81 14.18 30.41
C PRO A 927 -41.78 14.86 31.31
N GLU A 928 -42.20 15.48 32.43
CA GLU A 928 -41.32 16.05 33.45
C GLU A 928 -40.76 14.98 34.41
#